data_AF-A0A4R1R5F6-F1
#
_entry.id   AF-A0A4R1R5F6-F1
#
_cell.length_a   1.000
_cell.length_b   1.000
_cell.length_c   1.000
_cell.angle_alpha   90.00
_cell.angle_beta   90.00
_cell.angle_gamma   90.00
#
_symmetry.space_group_name_H-M   'P 1'
#
loop_
_entity.id
_entity.type
_entity.pdbx_description
1 polymer ?
#
loop_
_entity_poly.entity_id
_entity_poly.type
_entity_poly.pdbx_seq_one_letter_code
_entity_poly.pdbx_strand_id
1 'polypeptide(L)'
;MSEKKLTGRVTIPTNLDIVPETIDILKRWGADAIRDCDGTEFPEELTKVGAKIYSTYYTTRKDNAWAKANPDEVQQCYIMTGFYTATGDTLSIPLMKGVSQELMEVNTRDDIKRWWEVIDRTTGEVVPVEQWSYNEATGCVEITGCTAFHDYTVSFLAYLIWDPVHMYNAVTNNWQNFEHQITFDVRQPKTHKFTMERLRKFIAEHPYVNVIRYTTFFHQFTLLFDELKREKYVDWYGYSASVSPYILKQFEEEVGYKFRPEFIIDQGYYNNQYRVPSKEFKDFQAFQRREVAKLAKEMVDITHELGKEAMMFLGDHFIGTEPFMDEFKTIGLDAVVGSVGNGSTLRLISDIPGVKYTEGRFLPYFFPDTFHEGGDPVKEAKENWVTARRAILRKPVDRIGYGGYLKLALDFPEFVDYIESVCNEFRELYENAKGTTAYCVKTVAVLNSWGKARSWGCHMVHHALYQKQNYSYAGVIEALSGAPFDVKFISFDDIKADPKLLDSIDVLINVGDGDTAHTGGAVWEDPEIASAIKAFIYNGGGFIGVGEPAGHQYQGHYLQLATVMGVEKETGFTLNYDKYNWDEHRDHFILADATREVDFGEGKKNIYALEGAQILVQKDKEVQMAVNEFGAGRTVYISGLPYTFENSRMLYRSILWSAHDEDNLHRWFSSNFNVEVHAYVKNGKYCVVNNTYEPQHTTVYKGDGTSFELDMDANEIKWYEI
;
A
#
# COMPACT_ATOMS: atom_id res chain seq x y z
N MET A 1 0.07 29.35 33.85
CA MET A 1 1.20 28.42 34.09
C MET A 1 1.79 28.17 32.72
N SER A 2 3.10 28.38 32.48
CA SER A 2 3.65 28.11 31.15
C SER A 2 3.55 26.60 30.90
N GLU A 3 2.68 26.19 29.97
CA GLU A 3 2.66 24.81 29.51
C GLU A 3 4.08 24.40 29.11
N LYS A 4 4.56 23.32 29.71
CA LYS A 4 5.89 22.79 29.39
C LYS A 4 5.79 22.25 27.96
N LYS A 5 6.30 23.01 26.97
CA LYS A 5 6.31 22.60 25.55
C LYS A 5 6.93 21.20 25.47
N LEU A 6 6.13 20.22 25.04
CA LEU A 6 6.62 18.86 24.82
C LEU A 6 7.62 18.89 23.66
N THR A 7 8.69 18.11 23.76
CA THR A 7 9.72 17.97 22.72
C THR A 7 10.01 16.50 22.44
N GLY A 8 10.65 16.24 21.31
CA GLY A 8 11.01 14.93 20.80
C GLY A 8 9.94 14.29 19.91
N ARG A 9 10.19 13.04 19.50
CA ARG A 9 9.38 12.25 18.57
C ARG A 9 9.25 12.85 17.17
N VAL A 10 10.19 13.74 16.82
CA VAL A 10 10.21 14.42 15.53
C VAL A 10 11.59 14.28 14.93
N THR A 11 11.65 13.75 13.72
CA THR A 11 12.87 13.62 12.91
C THR A 11 12.84 14.67 11.79
N ILE A 12 13.88 15.48 11.66
CA ILE A 12 13.99 16.51 10.62
C ILE A 12 15.11 16.20 9.61
N PRO A 13 14.94 16.60 8.34
CA PRO A 13 16.03 16.54 7.38
C PRO A 13 17.05 17.66 7.63
N THR A 14 18.26 17.51 7.08
CA THR A 14 19.26 18.59 7.02
C THR A 14 19.99 18.60 5.68
N ASN A 15 20.65 19.71 5.36
CA ASN A 15 21.56 19.87 4.24
C ASN A 15 22.86 20.54 4.71
N LEU A 16 23.96 20.27 3.99
CA LEU A 16 25.30 20.74 4.34
C LEU A 16 25.41 22.27 4.46
N ASP A 17 24.62 23.02 3.69
CA ASP A 17 24.70 24.47 3.52
C ASP A 17 23.79 25.29 4.46
N ILE A 18 23.01 24.64 5.34
CA ILE A 18 22.00 25.28 6.20
C ILE A 18 22.06 24.80 7.67
N VAL A 19 23.27 24.60 8.19
CA VAL A 19 23.48 24.11 9.57
C VAL A 19 22.83 25.03 10.62
N PRO A 20 23.00 26.37 10.59
CA PRO A 20 22.35 27.26 11.56
C PRO A 20 20.82 27.17 11.53
N GLU A 21 20.23 27.13 10.34
CA GLU A 21 18.78 27.04 10.12
C GLU A 21 18.25 25.68 10.55
N THR A 22 19.01 24.60 10.32
CA THR A 22 18.67 23.26 10.84
C THR A 22 18.57 23.28 12.36
N ILE A 23 19.50 23.94 13.06
CA ILE A 23 19.48 24.06 14.53
C ILE A 23 18.28 24.88 14.99
N ASP A 24 17.89 25.92 14.24
CA ASP A 24 16.69 26.70 14.54
C ASP A 24 15.42 25.86 14.40
N ILE A 25 15.27 25.15 13.27
CA ILE A 25 14.14 24.24 13.03
C ILE A 25 14.08 23.11 14.06
N LEU A 26 15.23 22.55 14.46
CA LEU A 26 15.31 21.54 15.52
C LEU A 26 14.68 22.04 16.82
N LYS A 27 15.00 23.27 17.23
CA LYS A 27 14.42 23.90 18.44
C LYS A 27 12.96 24.26 18.24
N ARG A 28 12.63 24.83 17.09
CA ARG A 28 11.31 25.35 16.75
C ARG A 28 10.26 24.24 16.74
N TRP A 29 10.49 23.20 15.95
CA TRP A 29 9.62 22.02 15.86
C TRP A 29 9.79 21.06 17.05
N GLY A 30 10.79 21.28 17.90
CA GLY A 30 11.08 20.45 19.06
C GLY A 30 11.54 19.05 18.67
N ALA A 31 12.37 18.94 17.62
CA ALA A 31 12.89 17.69 17.11
C ALA A 31 14.02 17.13 17.98
N ASP A 32 14.12 15.79 18.00
CA ASP A 32 15.13 15.03 18.76
C ASP A 32 15.95 14.11 17.85
N ALA A 33 15.68 14.09 16.55
CA ALA A 33 16.47 13.37 15.57
C ALA A 33 16.71 14.20 14.31
N ILE A 34 17.88 14.00 13.70
CA ILE A 34 18.29 14.63 12.44
C ILE A 34 18.66 13.53 11.46
N ARG A 35 18.19 13.66 10.22
CA ARG A 35 18.51 12.75 9.13
C ARG A 35 19.20 13.51 8.00
N ASP A 36 20.35 13.00 7.57
CA ASP A 36 21.02 13.53 6.37
C ASP A 36 20.31 13.08 5.09
N CYS A 37 20.08 14.06 4.21
CA CYS A 37 19.37 13.88 2.95
C CYS A 37 20.29 13.46 1.79
N ASP A 38 21.55 13.85 1.80
CA ASP A 38 22.44 13.67 0.64
C ASP A 38 23.29 12.39 0.75
N GLY A 39 23.40 11.82 1.96
CA GLY A 39 24.21 10.64 2.24
C GLY A 39 25.68 10.92 1.95
N THR A 40 26.12 12.12 2.32
CA THR A 40 27.47 12.69 2.20
C THR A 40 28.03 12.96 3.61
N GLU A 41 29.11 13.73 3.71
CA GLU A 41 29.70 14.15 4.99
C GLU A 41 28.65 14.82 5.90
N PHE A 42 28.54 14.38 7.15
CA PHE A 42 27.62 14.97 8.12
C PHE A 42 28.28 16.17 8.81
N PRO A 43 27.62 17.34 8.92
CA PRO A 43 28.22 18.51 9.58
C PRO A 43 28.59 18.23 11.03
N GLU A 44 29.85 18.50 11.40
CA GLU A 44 30.38 18.20 12.74
C GLU A 44 29.59 18.94 13.83
N GLU A 45 29.14 20.16 13.54
CA GLU A 45 28.33 20.98 14.43
C GLU A 45 27.01 20.28 14.82
N LEU A 46 26.36 19.59 13.87
CA LEU A 46 25.10 18.88 14.12
C LEU A 46 25.30 17.64 14.99
N THR A 47 26.51 17.06 15.04
CA THR A 47 26.79 15.95 15.96
C THR A 47 26.80 16.38 17.44
N LYS A 48 26.95 17.69 17.71
CA LYS A 48 27.12 18.26 19.05
C LYS A 48 25.81 18.81 19.65
N VAL A 49 24.70 18.77 18.91
CA VAL A 49 23.41 19.35 19.34
C VAL A 49 22.57 18.43 20.22
N GLY A 50 23.03 17.19 20.44
CA GLY A 50 22.37 16.21 21.33
C GLY A 50 21.14 15.52 20.71
N ALA A 51 20.92 15.65 19.40
CA ALA A 51 19.90 14.90 18.66
C ALA A 51 20.40 13.50 18.25
N LYS A 52 19.50 12.54 18.10
CA LYS A 52 19.81 11.26 17.45
C LYS A 52 20.15 11.49 15.98
N ILE A 53 21.25 10.93 15.52
CA ILE A 53 21.69 11.06 14.13
C ILE A 53 21.31 9.81 13.34
N TYR A 54 20.48 10.01 12.31
CA TYR A 54 20.02 8.98 11.39
C TYR A 54 20.87 9.07 10.12
N SER A 55 21.47 7.95 9.72
CA SER A 55 22.19 7.87 8.47
C SER A 55 21.48 6.95 7.48
N THR A 56 21.24 7.46 6.28
CA THR A 56 20.66 6.70 5.18
C THR A 56 21.68 5.70 4.67
N TYR A 57 21.38 4.40 4.74
CA TYR A 57 22.24 3.34 4.22
C TYR A 57 21.60 2.64 3.03
N TYR A 58 22.28 2.70 1.88
CA TYR A 58 21.90 1.98 0.69
C TYR A 58 22.64 0.65 0.67
N THR A 59 21.89 -0.44 0.58
CA THR A 59 22.37 -1.83 0.63
C THR A 59 22.83 -2.32 -0.73
N THR A 60 22.17 -1.92 -1.82
CA THR A 60 22.32 -2.50 -3.16
C THR A 60 22.94 -1.56 -4.20
N ARG A 61 23.30 -0.33 -3.81
CA ARG A 61 23.86 0.70 -4.72
C ARG A 61 24.90 1.60 -4.03
N LYS A 62 25.28 2.70 -4.70
CA LYS A 62 26.36 3.66 -4.33
C LYS A 62 27.81 3.13 -4.42
N ASP A 63 28.04 1.96 -5.02
CA ASP A 63 29.38 1.41 -5.26
C ASP A 63 29.55 0.91 -6.72
N ASN A 64 29.50 1.84 -7.68
CA ASN A 64 29.60 1.52 -9.11
C ASN A 64 30.89 0.77 -9.49
N ALA A 65 31.99 1.02 -8.79
CA ALA A 65 33.24 0.30 -9.03
C ALA A 65 33.09 -1.20 -8.75
N TRP A 66 32.35 -1.57 -7.69
CA TRP A 66 32.05 -2.97 -7.39
C TRP A 66 31.13 -3.58 -8.43
N ALA A 67 30.04 -2.89 -8.78
CA ALA A 67 29.06 -3.36 -9.76
C ALA A 67 29.70 -3.60 -11.14
N LYS A 68 30.54 -2.68 -11.62
CA LYS A 68 31.27 -2.80 -12.89
C LYS A 68 32.30 -3.94 -12.88
N ALA A 69 32.88 -4.26 -11.72
CA ALA A 69 33.82 -5.36 -11.57
C ALA A 69 33.15 -6.73 -11.43
N ASN A 70 31.87 -6.77 -11.06
CA ASN A 70 31.09 -8.01 -10.84
C ASN A 70 29.76 -7.98 -11.63
N PRO A 71 29.80 -7.88 -12.97
CA PRO A 71 28.60 -7.73 -13.78
C PRO A 71 27.69 -8.97 -13.78
N ASP A 72 28.19 -10.13 -13.34
CA ASP A 72 27.43 -11.37 -13.11
C ASP A 72 26.50 -11.30 -11.88
N GLU A 73 26.78 -10.40 -10.94
CA GLU A 73 26.00 -10.23 -9.70
C GLU A 73 25.20 -8.91 -9.67
N VAL A 74 25.05 -8.24 -10.82
CA VAL A 74 24.10 -7.13 -11.00
C VAL A 74 22.67 -7.67 -10.84
N GLN A 75 21.82 -6.90 -10.19
CA GLN A 75 20.43 -7.28 -9.95
C GLN A 75 19.68 -7.48 -11.28
N GLN A 76 18.83 -8.50 -11.33
CA GLN A 76 18.09 -8.86 -12.54
C GLN A 76 16.58 -8.68 -12.34
N CYS A 77 15.88 -8.52 -13.46
CA CYS A 77 14.43 -8.52 -13.50
C CYS A 77 13.91 -9.37 -14.66
N TYR A 78 12.71 -9.92 -14.49
CA TYR A 78 11.94 -10.46 -15.61
C TYR A 78 11.12 -9.34 -16.26
N ILE A 79 11.25 -9.20 -17.58
CA ILE A 79 10.38 -8.36 -18.41
C ILE A 79 9.80 -9.14 -19.58
N MET A 80 8.68 -8.66 -20.11
CA MET A 80 8.03 -9.22 -21.30
C MET A 80 7.99 -8.18 -22.41
N THR A 81 8.18 -8.64 -23.65
CA THR A 81 7.95 -7.81 -24.83
C THR A 81 6.46 -7.42 -24.95
N GLY A 82 6.16 -6.46 -25.83
CA GLY A 82 4.79 -6.32 -26.34
C GLY A 82 4.35 -7.58 -27.11
N PHE A 83 3.07 -7.63 -27.49
CA PHE A 83 2.52 -8.68 -28.35
C PHE A 83 2.92 -8.44 -29.80
N TYR A 84 3.37 -9.49 -30.48
CA TYR A 84 3.72 -9.46 -31.89
C TYR A 84 2.96 -10.52 -32.66
N THR A 85 2.17 -10.09 -33.63
CA THR A 85 1.41 -11.00 -34.49
C THR A 85 2.31 -11.55 -35.60
N ALA A 86 2.44 -12.87 -35.69
CA ALA A 86 3.11 -13.51 -36.82
C ALA A 86 2.23 -13.36 -38.08
N THR A 87 2.80 -12.94 -39.21
CA THR A 87 2.06 -12.89 -40.50
C THR A 87 2.42 -14.05 -41.44
N GLY A 88 3.33 -14.92 -40.99
CA GLY A 88 3.79 -16.10 -41.70
C GLY A 88 4.47 -17.07 -40.73
N ASP A 89 5.31 -17.94 -41.27
CA ASP A 89 5.97 -19.02 -40.52
C ASP A 89 7.15 -18.55 -39.63
N THR A 90 7.59 -17.30 -39.81
CA THR A 90 8.68 -16.71 -39.03
C THR A 90 8.28 -15.37 -38.43
N LEU A 91 8.86 -15.05 -37.26
CA LEU A 91 8.62 -13.81 -36.55
C LEU A 91 9.89 -13.33 -35.84
N SER A 92 10.22 -12.05 -35.98
CA SER A 92 11.34 -11.39 -35.28
C SER A 92 10.79 -10.45 -34.22
N ILE A 93 11.15 -10.65 -32.96
CA ILE A 93 10.67 -9.86 -31.81
C ILE A 93 11.84 -9.09 -31.17
N PRO A 94 11.88 -7.75 -31.24
CA PRO A 94 12.91 -6.95 -30.56
C PRO A 94 12.63 -6.89 -29.06
N LEU A 95 13.60 -7.31 -28.25
CA LEU A 95 13.42 -7.49 -26.80
C LEU A 95 13.21 -6.17 -26.06
N MET A 96 14.07 -5.18 -26.32
CA MET A 96 14.13 -3.92 -25.57
C MET A 96 13.19 -2.82 -26.08
N LYS A 97 12.31 -3.11 -27.05
CA LYS A 97 11.44 -2.09 -27.65
C LYS A 97 10.48 -1.51 -26.62
N GLY A 98 10.47 -0.18 -26.48
CA GLY A 98 9.61 0.54 -25.56
C GLY A 98 10.09 0.50 -24.10
N VAL A 99 11.34 0.11 -23.84
CA VAL A 99 11.98 0.15 -22.52
C VAL A 99 13.26 0.97 -22.62
N SER A 100 13.59 1.76 -21.60
CA SER A 100 14.82 2.55 -21.59
C SER A 100 16.06 1.65 -21.61
N GLN A 101 16.91 1.84 -22.62
CA GLN A 101 18.21 1.16 -22.69
C GLN A 101 19.22 1.69 -21.66
N GLU A 102 18.93 2.84 -21.02
CA GLU A 102 19.73 3.34 -19.90
C GLU A 102 19.37 2.65 -18.57
N LEU A 103 18.17 2.06 -18.49
CA LEU A 103 17.67 1.40 -17.28
C LEU A 103 18.19 -0.03 -17.15
N MET A 104 18.14 -0.80 -18.25
CA MET A 104 18.43 -2.22 -18.21
C MET A 104 19.08 -2.75 -19.49
N GLU A 105 19.78 -3.88 -19.35
CA GLU A 105 20.49 -4.59 -20.41
C GLU A 105 20.03 -6.06 -20.46
N VAL A 106 19.88 -6.64 -21.65
CA VAL A 106 19.47 -8.04 -21.82
C VAL A 106 20.50 -8.99 -21.18
N ASN A 107 20.05 -9.96 -20.37
CA ASN A 107 20.95 -10.96 -19.80
C ASN A 107 21.23 -12.08 -20.81
N THR A 108 22.41 -12.03 -21.42
CA THR A 108 22.96 -13.08 -22.30
C THR A 108 24.03 -13.95 -21.64
N ARG A 109 24.36 -13.70 -20.36
CA ARG A 109 25.39 -14.44 -19.60
C ARG A 109 24.85 -15.76 -19.05
N ASP A 110 23.58 -15.77 -18.65
CA ASP A 110 22.87 -16.95 -18.20
C ASP A 110 22.22 -17.71 -19.38
N ASP A 111 21.89 -18.99 -19.16
CA ASP A 111 21.29 -19.85 -20.19
C ASP A 111 19.90 -19.34 -20.61
N ILE A 112 19.85 -18.64 -21.75
CA ILE A 112 18.62 -18.06 -22.29
C ILE A 112 17.56 -19.12 -22.60
N LYS A 113 17.94 -20.36 -22.96
CA LYS A 113 16.96 -21.42 -23.26
C LYS A 113 16.33 -21.97 -22.00
N ARG A 114 17.02 -21.85 -20.87
CA ARG A 114 16.51 -22.26 -19.56
C ARG A 114 15.63 -21.20 -18.93
N TRP A 115 16.02 -19.94 -19.05
CA TRP A 115 15.46 -18.85 -18.24
C TRP A 115 14.55 -17.91 -19.00
N TRP A 116 14.48 -17.99 -20.33
CA TRP A 116 13.52 -17.23 -21.12
C TRP A 116 12.40 -18.13 -21.62
N GLU A 117 11.28 -17.53 -21.97
CA GLU A 117 10.11 -18.24 -22.44
C GLU A 117 9.49 -17.47 -23.61
N VAL A 118 9.25 -18.16 -24.71
CA VAL A 118 8.48 -17.64 -25.84
C VAL A 118 7.11 -18.30 -25.77
N ILE A 119 6.05 -17.50 -25.75
CA ILE A 119 4.68 -17.99 -25.62
C ILE A 119 3.88 -17.52 -26.83
N ASP A 120 3.20 -18.47 -27.47
CA ASP A 120 2.07 -18.20 -28.36
C ASP A 120 0.89 -17.82 -27.47
N ARG A 121 0.59 -16.53 -27.40
CA ARG A 121 -0.47 -15.96 -26.56
C ARG A 121 -1.86 -16.22 -27.12
N THR A 122 -1.98 -16.65 -28.37
CA THR A 122 -3.26 -17.05 -28.95
C THR A 122 -3.69 -18.44 -28.47
N THR A 123 -2.74 -19.35 -28.28
CA THR A 123 -3.01 -20.71 -27.75
C THR A 123 -2.73 -20.86 -26.26
N GLY A 124 -1.87 -20.00 -25.71
CA GLY A 124 -1.31 -20.13 -24.36
C GLY A 124 -0.13 -21.09 -24.26
N GLU A 125 0.27 -21.72 -25.37
CA GLU A 125 1.32 -22.73 -25.39
C GLU A 125 2.73 -22.13 -25.44
N VAL A 126 3.66 -22.82 -24.80
CA VAL A 126 5.09 -22.45 -24.81
C VAL A 126 5.71 -22.93 -26.12
N VAL A 127 6.37 -22.03 -26.85
CA VAL A 127 7.08 -22.36 -28.08
C VAL A 127 8.35 -23.16 -27.72
N PRO A 128 8.56 -24.36 -28.32
CA PRO A 128 9.74 -25.18 -28.08
C PRO A 128 11.05 -24.42 -28.27
N VAL A 129 12.04 -24.70 -27.42
CA VAL A 129 13.32 -23.95 -27.39
C VAL A 129 14.12 -24.08 -28.68
N GLU A 130 13.89 -25.14 -29.45
CA GLU A 130 14.50 -25.40 -30.75
C GLU A 130 13.91 -24.55 -31.88
N GLN A 131 12.72 -23.99 -31.68
CA GLN A 131 11.99 -23.21 -32.68
C GLN A 131 12.29 -21.72 -32.64
N TRP A 132 13.09 -21.25 -31.69
CA TRP A 132 13.51 -19.85 -31.62
C TRP A 132 15.00 -19.70 -31.34
N SER A 133 15.56 -18.50 -31.55
CA SER A 133 16.93 -18.16 -31.17
C SER A 133 17.06 -16.66 -30.91
N TYR A 134 18.04 -16.24 -30.11
CA TYR A 134 18.33 -14.83 -29.89
C TYR A 134 19.48 -14.38 -30.80
N ASN A 135 19.28 -13.29 -31.53
CA ASN A 135 20.28 -12.65 -32.37
C ASN A 135 20.79 -11.39 -31.68
N GLU A 136 22.00 -11.48 -31.11
CA GLU A 136 22.62 -10.39 -30.37
C GLU A 136 22.91 -9.15 -31.26
N ALA A 137 23.18 -9.34 -32.56
CA ALA A 137 23.45 -8.23 -33.47
C ALA A 137 22.21 -7.37 -33.76
N THR A 138 21.02 -7.98 -33.75
CA THR A 138 19.75 -7.27 -33.97
C THR A 138 19.01 -6.98 -32.67
N GLY A 139 19.33 -7.66 -31.57
CA GLY A 139 18.60 -7.59 -30.31
C GLY A 139 17.21 -8.26 -30.38
N CYS A 140 17.01 -9.17 -31.33
CA CYS A 140 15.73 -9.84 -31.57
C CYS A 140 15.76 -11.32 -31.20
N VAL A 141 14.62 -11.83 -30.74
CA VAL A 141 14.32 -13.26 -30.79
C VAL A 141 13.67 -13.60 -32.11
N GLU A 142 14.29 -14.51 -32.85
CA GLU A 142 13.80 -15.05 -34.12
C GLU A 142 13.08 -16.36 -33.86
N ILE A 143 11.81 -16.44 -34.23
CA ILE A 143 10.94 -17.61 -34.08
C ILE A 143 10.65 -18.18 -35.47
N THR A 144 10.64 -19.51 -35.56
CA THR A 144 10.32 -20.30 -36.75
C THR A 144 9.20 -21.28 -36.44
N GLY A 145 8.42 -21.73 -37.43
CA GLY A 145 7.26 -22.58 -37.17
C GLY A 145 6.07 -21.82 -36.58
N CYS A 146 6.00 -20.50 -36.76
CA CYS A 146 4.90 -19.69 -36.24
C CYS A 146 3.59 -20.02 -36.96
N THR A 147 2.51 -20.16 -36.21
CA THR A 147 1.16 -20.13 -36.80
C THR A 147 0.82 -18.70 -37.19
N ALA A 148 0.46 -18.50 -38.46
CA ALA A 148 0.08 -17.18 -38.97
C ALA A 148 -1.13 -16.62 -38.23
N PHE A 149 -1.06 -15.33 -37.92
CA PHE A 149 -2.01 -14.51 -37.18
C PHE A 149 -2.19 -14.88 -35.70
N HIS A 150 -1.27 -15.66 -35.14
CA HIS A 150 -1.13 -15.79 -33.70
C HIS A 150 -0.24 -14.68 -33.14
N ASP A 151 -0.50 -14.30 -31.89
CA ASP A 151 0.29 -13.32 -31.15
C ASP A 151 1.34 -14.02 -30.29
N TYR A 152 2.57 -13.53 -30.33
CA TYR A 152 3.69 -14.07 -29.58
C TYR A 152 4.30 -13.01 -28.67
N THR A 153 4.86 -13.48 -27.57
CA THR A 153 5.62 -12.67 -26.62
C THR A 153 6.88 -13.40 -26.20
N VAL A 154 7.88 -12.64 -25.77
CA VAL A 154 9.08 -13.17 -25.12
C VAL A 154 9.17 -12.63 -23.70
N SER A 155 9.29 -13.53 -22.75
CA SER A 155 9.62 -13.25 -21.35
C SER A 155 11.10 -13.53 -21.14
N PHE A 156 11.88 -12.53 -20.73
CA PHE A 156 13.34 -12.62 -20.66
C PHE A 156 13.93 -11.90 -19.44
N LEU A 157 15.14 -12.32 -19.06
CA LEU A 157 15.91 -11.68 -17.98
C LEU A 157 16.68 -10.47 -18.50
N ALA A 158 16.66 -9.39 -17.72
CA ALA A 158 17.47 -8.19 -17.95
C ALA A 158 18.19 -7.77 -16.66
N TYR A 159 19.40 -7.26 -16.79
CA TYR A 159 20.17 -6.63 -15.72
C TYR A 159 19.71 -5.19 -15.50
N LEU A 160 19.51 -4.78 -14.26
CA LEU A 160 19.21 -3.39 -13.88
C LEU A 160 20.51 -2.58 -13.78
N ILE A 161 20.87 -1.93 -14.89
CA ILE A 161 22.11 -1.13 -15.00
C ILE A 161 21.95 0.32 -14.52
N TRP A 162 20.73 0.71 -14.13
CA TRP A 162 20.46 1.93 -13.36
C TRP A 162 19.37 1.63 -12.32
N ASP A 163 19.65 1.90 -11.05
CA ASP A 163 18.67 1.85 -9.97
C ASP A 163 17.40 2.64 -10.33
N PRO A 164 16.20 2.01 -10.36
CA PRO A 164 14.96 2.68 -10.74
C PRO A 164 14.60 3.89 -9.88
N VAL A 165 14.89 3.87 -8.57
CA VAL A 165 14.64 5.02 -7.67
C VAL A 165 15.60 6.16 -7.96
N HIS A 166 16.88 5.85 -8.19
CA HIS A 166 17.86 6.83 -8.63
C HIS A 166 17.50 7.44 -9.98
N MET A 167 16.99 6.63 -10.93
CA MET A 167 16.49 7.11 -12.22
C MET A 167 15.30 8.05 -12.05
N TYR A 168 14.30 7.66 -11.26
CA TYR A 168 13.15 8.50 -10.93
C TYR A 168 13.60 9.86 -10.38
N ASN A 169 14.45 9.85 -9.34
CA ASN A 169 14.95 11.08 -8.73
C ASN A 169 15.72 11.96 -9.70
N ALA A 170 16.58 11.37 -10.54
CA ALA A 170 17.36 12.11 -11.51
C ALA A 170 16.49 12.76 -12.59
N VAL A 171 15.48 12.04 -13.10
CA VAL A 171 14.55 12.54 -14.11
C VAL A 171 13.66 13.64 -13.52
N THR A 172 13.04 13.40 -12.35
CA THR A 172 12.15 14.34 -11.68
C THR A 172 12.87 15.65 -11.30
N ASN A 173 14.10 15.56 -10.82
CA ASN A 173 14.88 16.75 -10.43
C ASN A 173 15.76 17.32 -11.55
N ASN A 174 15.68 16.75 -12.75
CA ASN A 174 16.51 17.15 -13.88
C ASN A 174 18.02 17.21 -13.52
N TRP A 175 18.52 16.21 -12.78
CA TRP A 175 19.93 16.15 -12.38
C TRP A 175 20.85 16.15 -13.59
N GLN A 176 21.97 16.86 -13.49
CA GLN A 176 22.98 16.99 -14.54
C GLN A 176 24.32 16.44 -14.04
N ASN A 177 25.12 15.87 -14.95
CA ASN A 177 26.51 15.46 -14.68
C ASN A 177 26.68 14.48 -13.50
N PHE A 178 25.84 13.45 -13.42
CA PHE A 178 25.93 12.41 -12.39
C PHE A 178 26.17 11.03 -13.02
N GLU A 179 26.69 10.09 -12.23
CA GLU A 179 26.86 8.70 -12.65
C GLU A 179 25.63 7.87 -12.30
N HIS A 180 25.11 7.08 -13.24
CA HIS A 180 23.97 6.18 -12.99
C HIS A 180 24.39 5.11 -11.99
N GLN A 181 23.67 5.00 -10.87
CA GLN A 181 23.99 4.00 -9.85
C GLN A 181 23.53 2.62 -10.31
N ILE A 182 24.46 1.68 -10.46
CA ILE A 182 24.16 0.30 -10.86
C ILE A 182 23.78 -0.50 -9.61
N THR A 183 22.73 -1.32 -9.72
CA THR A 183 22.22 -2.11 -8.59
C THR A 183 22.78 -3.52 -8.61
N PHE A 184 23.19 -4.04 -7.45
CA PHE A 184 23.75 -5.40 -7.31
C PHE A 184 22.94 -6.28 -6.35
N ASP A 185 22.90 -7.58 -6.62
CA ASP A 185 22.14 -8.58 -5.86
C ASP A 185 22.96 -9.10 -4.67
N VAL A 186 22.59 -8.67 -3.47
CA VAL A 186 23.28 -9.01 -2.21
C VAL A 186 23.15 -10.50 -1.86
N ARG A 187 22.24 -11.24 -2.49
CA ARG A 187 22.14 -12.70 -2.29
C ARG A 187 23.28 -13.46 -2.98
N GLN A 188 23.92 -12.85 -3.97
CA GLN A 188 25.01 -13.49 -4.70
C GLN A 188 26.29 -13.57 -3.85
N PRO A 189 27.10 -14.63 -3.96
CA PRO A 189 28.17 -14.89 -2.98
C PRO A 189 29.25 -13.80 -2.85
N LYS A 190 29.71 -13.16 -3.94
CA LYS A 190 30.77 -12.13 -3.82
C LYS A 190 30.19 -10.86 -3.21
N THR A 191 29.02 -10.44 -3.68
CA THR A 191 28.32 -9.22 -3.28
C THR A 191 27.77 -9.34 -1.85
N HIS A 192 27.33 -10.52 -1.43
CA HIS A 192 26.99 -10.84 -0.05
C HIS A 192 28.15 -10.48 0.89
N LYS A 193 29.32 -11.08 0.66
CA LYS A 193 30.53 -10.85 1.46
C LYS A 193 30.93 -9.37 1.45
N PHE A 194 31.00 -8.76 0.27
CA PHE A 194 31.35 -7.35 0.12
C PHE A 194 30.40 -6.44 0.90
N THR A 195 29.08 -6.69 0.85
CA THR A 195 28.07 -5.86 1.50
C THR A 195 28.19 -5.91 3.03
N MET A 196 28.43 -7.10 3.59
CA MET A 196 28.61 -7.24 5.05
C MET A 196 29.89 -6.53 5.53
N GLU A 197 30.99 -6.66 4.79
CA GLU A 197 32.23 -5.94 5.08
C GLU A 197 32.06 -4.42 4.95
N ARG A 198 31.34 -3.95 3.91
CA ARG A 198 31.03 -2.53 3.68
C ARG A 198 30.19 -1.95 4.81
N LEU A 199 29.19 -2.67 5.32
CA LEU A 199 28.36 -2.22 6.44
C LEU A 199 29.19 -2.02 7.71
N ARG A 200 30.04 -3.01 8.05
CA ARG A 200 30.93 -2.90 9.22
C ARG A 200 31.88 -1.71 9.10
N LYS A 201 32.50 -1.54 7.93
CA LYS A 201 33.38 -0.41 7.65
C LYS A 201 32.65 0.93 7.78
N PHE A 202 31.47 1.04 7.18
CA PHE A 202 30.65 2.24 7.26
C PHE A 202 30.33 2.63 8.71
N ILE A 203 29.86 1.68 9.53
CA ILE A 203 29.54 1.97 10.93
C ILE A 203 30.79 2.40 11.71
N ALA A 204 31.94 1.78 11.46
CA ALA A 204 33.20 2.13 12.10
C ALA A 204 33.69 3.55 11.73
N GLU A 205 33.50 3.97 10.48
CA GLU A 205 33.88 5.30 9.99
C GLU A 205 32.93 6.42 10.44
N HIS A 206 31.72 6.07 10.90
CA HIS A 206 30.67 7.01 11.29
C HIS A 206 30.22 6.82 12.76
N PRO A 207 31.12 6.97 13.75
CA PRO A 207 30.83 6.63 15.15
C PRO A 207 29.73 7.50 15.77
N TYR A 208 29.47 8.70 15.23
CA TYR A 208 28.44 9.64 15.67
C TYR A 208 27.01 9.22 15.27
N VAL A 209 26.84 8.30 14.33
CA VAL A 209 25.51 7.82 13.91
C VAL A 209 24.87 7.02 15.04
N ASN A 210 23.58 7.20 15.26
CA ASN A 210 22.81 6.43 16.26
C ASN A 210 21.92 5.37 15.59
N VAL A 211 21.36 5.70 14.43
CA VAL A 211 20.41 4.84 13.71
C VAL A 211 20.87 4.65 12.27
N ILE A 212 21.04 3.40 11.86
CA ILE A 212 21.22 3.02 10.46
C ILE A 212 19.84 2.88 9.84
N ARG A 213 19.49 3.84 8.99
CA ARG A 213 18.24 3.86 8.24
C ARG A 213 18.45 3.18 6.89
N TYR A 214 18.24 1.87 6.85
CA TYR A 214 18.19 1.09 5.63
C TYR A 214 17.15 1.66 4.67
N THR A 215 17.58 2.11 3.50
CA THR A 215 16.72 2.73 2.48
C THR A 215 16.94 2.07 1.12
N THR A 216 16.54 0.81 0.93
CA THR A 216 15.93 -0.09 1.93
C THR A 216 16.80 -1.33 2.11
N PHE A 217 16.40 -2.47 1.56
CA PHE A 217 17.15 -3.71 1.56
C PHE A 217 17.43 -4.13 0.11
N PHE A 218 16.93 -5.27 -0.36
CA PHE A 218 17.59 -5.94 -1.49
C PHE A 218 16.88 -5.77 -2.83
N HIS A 219 15.56 -5.62 -2.83
CA HIS A 219 14.78 -5.73 -4.06
C HIS A 219 13.81 -4.57 -4.20
N GLN A 220 14.00 -3.82 -5.28
CA GLN A 220 13.14 -2.73 -5.70
C GLN A 220 11.75 -3.27 -6.06
N PHE A 221 10.69 -2.56 -5.67
CA PHE A 221 9.35 -2.80 -6.22
C PHE A 221 9.36 -2.60 -7.73
N THR A 222 8.48 -3.28 -8.47
CA THR A 222 8.49 -3.20 -9.94
C THR A 222 8.33 -1.76 -10.39
N LEU A 223 9.35 -1.22 -11.04
CA LEU A 223 9.35 0.13 -11.61
C LEU A 223 10.16 0.12 -12.91
N LEU A 224 9.48 0.31 -14.04
CA LEU A 224 10.08 0.26 -15.38
C LEU A 224 9.86 1.59 -16.10
N PHE A 225 10.87 2.03 -16.84
CA PHE A 225 10.83 3.26 -17.63
C PHE A 225 10.87 2.96 -19.13
N ASP A 226 10.16 3.77 -19.91
CA ASP A 226 10.18 3.69 -21.37
C ASP A 226 11.37 4.44 -22.00
N GLU A 227 11.46 4.40 -23.32
CA GLU A 227 12.54 5.04 -24.10
C GLU A 227 12.62 6.56 -23.89
N LEU A 228 11.55 7.20 -23.43
CA LEU A 228 11.47 8.62 -23.11
C LEU A 228 11.68 8.91 -21.62
N LYS A 229 12.11 7.89 -20.84
CA LYS A 229 12.30 7.96 -19.38
C LYS A 229 11.02 8.32 -18.63
N ARG A 230 9.87 7.95 -19.17
CA ARG A 230 8.57 8.03 -18.49
C ARG A 230 8.32 6.70 -17.77
N GLU A 231 7.62 6.74 -16.65
CA GLU A 231 7.14 5.54 -15.99
C GLU A 231 6.27 4.74 -16.98
N LYS A 232 6.71 3.53 -17.32
CA LYS A 232 6.00 2.59 -18.20
C LYS A 232 5.09 1.68 -17.40
N TYR A 233 5.59 1.23 -16.25
CA TYR A 233 4.90 0.28 -15.38
C TYR A 233 5.40 0.46 -13.95
N VAL A 234 4.48 0.50 -12.99
CA VAL A 234 4.75 0.53 -11.56
C VAL A 234 3.83 -0.42 -10.81
N ASP A 235 4.39 -1.15 -9.87
CA ASP A 235 3.66 -1.87 -8.84
C ASP A 235 4.47 -1.85 -7.56
N TRP A 236 3.97 -1.14 -6.55
CA TRP A 236 4.62 -1.01 -5.25
C TRP A 236 4.81 -2.35 -4.52
N TYR A 237 4.06 -3.39 -4.87
CA TYR A 237 4.23 -4.74 -4.31
C TYR A 237 4.89 -5.74 -5.27
N GLY A 238 5.38 -5.25 -6.42
CA GLY A 238 5.80 -6.11 -7.52
C GLY A 238 7.12 -6.82 -7.28
N TYR A 239 7.20 -8.09 -7.69
CA TYR A 239 8.35 -8.97 -7.46
C TYR A 239 9.29 -9.12 -8.67
N SER A 240 9.09 -8.36 -9.75
CA SER A 240 9.79 -8.59 -11.02
C SER A 240 11.31 -8.42 -10.91
N ALA A 241 11.78 -7.49 -10.08
CA ALA A 241 13.20 -7.21 -9.83
C ALA A 241 13.80 -8.06 -8.70
N SER A 242 13.17 -9.16 -8.30
CA SER A 242 13.63 -10.01 -7.19
C SER A 242 14.22 -11.35 -7.66
N VAL A 243 14.49 -11.50 -8.96
CA VAL A 243 14.89 -12.78 -9.58
C VAL A 243 16.35 -12.78 -10.02
N SER A 244 16.93 -13.97 -10.08
CA SER A 244 18.21 -14.26 -10.73
C SER A 244 18.32 -15.79 -10.89
N PRO A 245 19.02 -16.31 -11.89
CA PRO A 245 19.22 -17.76 -12.02
C PRO A 245 19.83 -18.43 -10.78
N TYR A 246 20.60 -17.68 -9.98
CA TYR A 246 21.13 -18.15 -8.71
C TYR A 246 20.02 -18.43 -7.68
N ILE A 247 19.11 -17.47 -7.47
CA ILE A 247 18.05 -17.62 -6.48
C ILE A 247 16.92 -18.54 -6.98
N LEU A 248 16.64 -18.52 -8.29
CA LEU A 248 15.58 -19.36 -8.86
C LEU A 248 15.94 -20.85 -8.79
N LYS A 249 17.22 -21.23 -8.90
CA LYS A 249 17.64 -22.62 -8.66
C LYS A 249 17.36 -23.07 -7.23
N GLN A 250 17.61 -22.21 -6.24
CA GLN A 250 17.32 -22.52 -4.83
C GLN A 250 15.83 -22.66 -4.58
N PHE A 251 15.02 -21.79 -5.20
CA PHE A 251 13.57 -21.94 -5.20
C PHE A 251 13.17 -23.33 -5.73
N GLU A 252 13.67 -23.72 -6.92
CA GLU A 252 13.35 -25.02 -7.54
C GLU A 252 13.74 -26.21 -6.66
N GLU A 253 14.89 -26.12 -5.98
CA GLU A 253 15.34 -27.12 -5.01
C GLU A 253 14.39 -27.22 -3.81
N GLU A 254 13.85 -26.09 -3.33
CA GLU A 254 12.94 -26.05 -2.18
C GLU A 254 11.53 -26.56 -2.53
N VAL A 255 10.97 -26.10 -3.65
CA VAL A 255 9.58 -26.43 -4.03
C VAL A 255 9.44 -27.69 -4.88
N GLY A 256 10.54 -28.18 -5.46
CA GLY A 256 10.58 -29.43 -6.22
C GLY A 256 10.04 -29.36 -7.65
N TYR A 257 9.83 -28.16 -8.21
CA TYR A 257 9.42 -27.97 -9.61
C TYR A 257 10.16 -26.80 -10.25
N LYS A 258 10.24 -26.79 -11.59
CA LYS A 258 10.96 -25.78 -12.36
C LYS A 258 10.24 -24.44 -12.37
N PHE A 259 10.99 -23.37 -12.15
CA PHE A 259 10.52 -22.01 -12.32
C PHE A 259 10.27 -21.69 -13.79
N ARG A 260 9.15 -21.02 -14.06
CA ARG A 260 8.81 -20.41 -15.35
C ARG A 260 8.80 -18.89 -15.21
N PRO A 261 9.31 -18.13 -16.20
CA PRO A 261 9.15 -16.68 -16.24
C PRO A 261 7.69 -16.23 -16.03
N GLU A 262 6.74 -17.00 -16.55
CA GLU A 262 5.31 -16.73 -16.43
C GLU A 262 4.79 -16.64 -14.98
N PHE A 263 5.47 -17.26 -14.01
CA PHE A 263 5.12 -17.13 -12.58
C PHE A 263 5.34 -15.71 -12.04
N ILE A 264 6.08 -14.87 -12.76
CA ILE A 264 6.26 -13.44 -12.46
C ILE A 264 5.57 -12.58 -13.51
N ILE A 265 5.74 -12.90 -14.79
CA ILE A 265 5.24 -12.09 -15.90
C ILE A 265 3.72 -12.04 -15.95
N ASP A 266 3.04 -13.15 -15.64
CA ASP A 266 1.57 -13.28 -15.63
C ASP A 266 0.94 -12.52 -16.80
N GLN A 267 1.23 -12.97 -18.02
CA GLN A 267 0.65 -12.44 -19.26
C GLN A 267 0.94 -10.95 -19.52
N GLY A 268 1.97 -10.40 -18.87
CA GLY A 268 2.33 -8.98 -18.94
C GLY A 268 1.70 -8.12 -17.85
N TYR A 269 0.96 -8.72 -16.91
CA TYR A 269 0.42 -8.04 -15.75
C TYR A 269 1.39 -7.99 -14.56
N TYR A 270 2.49 -8.76 -14.62
CA TYR A 270 3.56 -8.82 -13.64
C TYR A 270 3.12 -9.22 -12.22
N ASN A 271 2.05 -10.02 -12.11
CA ASN A 271 1.38 -10.36 -10.85
C ASN A 271 1.09 -9.13 -9.97
N ASN A 272 0.64 -8.03 -10.59
CA ASN A 272 0.24 -6.86 -9.82
C ASN A 272 -0.85 -7.21 -8.80
N GLN A 273 -1.03 -6.33 -7.82
CA GLN A 273 -1.96 -6.56 -6.71
C GLN A 273 -3.41 -6.88 -7.14
N TYR A 274 -3.86 -6.53 -8.35
CA TYR A 274 -5.21 -6.82 -8.84
C TYR A 274 -5.34 -8.22 -9.46
N ARG A 275 -4.22 -8.89 -9.76
CA ARG A 275 -4.22 -10.24 -10.33
C ARG A 275 -4.40 -11.26 -9.23
N VAL A 276 -5.39 -12.15 -9.39
CA VAL A 276 -5.59 -13.25 -8.45
C VAL A 276 -4.32 -14.11 -8.43
N PRO A 277 -3.60 -14.17 -7.29
CA PRO A 277 -2.29 -14.79 -7.25
C PRO A 277 -2.36 -16.30 -7.48
N SER A 278 -1.54 -16.82 -8.39
CA SER A 278 -1.38 -18.25 -8.58
C SER A 278 -0.70 -18.91 -7.38
N LYS A 279 -0.82 -20.24 -7.28
CA LYS A 279 -0.11 -21.01 -6.26
C LYS A 279 1.41 -20.80 -6.38
N GLU A 280 1.94 -20.85 -7.59
CA GLU A 280 3.38 -20.75 -7.84
C GLU A 280 3.93 -19.38 -7.48
N PHE A 281 3.16 -18.31 -7.70
CA PHE A 281 3.55 -16.98 -7.26
C PHE A 281 3.53 -16.86 -5.74
N LYS A 282 2.52 -17.41 -5.06
CA LYS A 282 2.47 -17.45 -3.58
C LYS A 282 3.64 -18.25 -2.99
N ASP A 283 3.99 -19.38 -3.60
CA ASP A 283 5.15 -20.19 -3.21
C ASP A 283 6.44 -19.38 -3.35
N PHE A 284 6.60 -18.65 -4.48
CA PHE A 284 7.75 -17.78 -4.70
C PHE A 284 7.82 -16.64 -3.69
N GLN A 285 6.69 -15.98 -3.38
CA GLN A 285 6.64 -14.96 -2.34
C GLN A 285 7.04 -15.54 -0.98
N ALA A 286 6.56 -16.73 -0.61
CA ALA A 286 6.90 -17.38 0.65
C ALA A 286 8.40 -17.71 0.76
N PHE A 287 8.99 -18.26 -0.30
CA PHE A 287 10.42 -18.51 -0.40
C PHE A 287 11.22 -17.19 -0.27
N GLN A 288 10.84 -16.16 -1.03
CA GLN A 288 11.52 -14.86 -0.98
C GLN A 288 11.46 -14.20 0.40
N ARG A 289 10.32 -14.31 1.11
CA ARG A 289 10.20 -13.80 2.48
C ARG A 289 11.24 -14.42 3.41
N ARG A 290 11.44 -15.74 3.34
CA ARG A 290 12.44 -16.43 4.16
C ARG A 290 13.86 -16.00 3.82
N GLU A 291 14.20 -15.93 2.54
CA GLU A 291 15.55 -15.57 2.09
C GLU A 291 15.88 -14.11 2.41
N VAL A 292 14.95 -13.19 2.15
CA VAL A 292 15.12 -11.76 2.49
C VAL A 292 15.20 -11.56 4.00
N ALA A 293 14.34 -12.21 4.79
CA ALA A 293 14.37 -12.06 6.24
C ALA A 293 15.69 -12.54 6.85
N LYS A 294 16.21 -13.69 6.37
CA LYS A 294 17.51 -14.23 6.79
C LYS A 294 18.66 -13.28 6.47
N LEU A 295 18.68 -12.72 5.26
CA LEU A 295 19.73 -11.80 4.83
C LEU A 295 19.64 -10.44 5.55
N ALA A 296 18.44 -9.89 5.70
CA ALA A 296 18.22 -8.65 6.44
C ALA A 296 18.63 -8.82 7.91
N LYS A 297 18.31 -9.97 8.52
CA LYS A 297 18.72 -10.29 9.89
C LYS A 297 20.23 -10.19 10.07
N GLU A 298 21.04 -10.70 9.14
CA GLU A 298 22.50 -10.61 9.22
C GLU A 298 22.97 -9.15 9.28
N MET A 299 22.39 -8.26 8.46
CA MET A 299 22.72 -6.83 8.48
C MET A 299 22.28 -6.14 9.78
N VAL A 300 21.10 -6.51 10.30
CA VAL A 300 20.58 -5.99 11.57
C VAL A 300 21.46 -6.46 12.74
N ASP A 301 21.86 -7.72 12.76
CA ASP A 301 22.76 -8.28 13.78
C ASP A 301 24.10 -7.53 13.77
N ILE A 302 24.69 -7.25 12.59
CA ILE A 302 25.91 -6.42 12.47
C ILE A 302 25.70 -5.03 13.07
N THR A 303 24.55 -4.41 12.81
CA THR A 303 24.20 -3.07 13.29
C THR A 303 24.08 -3.04 14.81
N HIS A 304 23.45 -4.05 15.39
CA HIS A 304 23.32 -4.22 16.84
C HIS A 304 24.65 -4.54 17.52
N GLU A 305 25.46 -5.43 16.93
CA GLU A 305 26.81 -5.76 17.40
C GLU A 305 27.68 -4.51 17.54
N LEU A 306 27.50 -3.54 16.63
CA LEU A 306 28.23 -2.27 16.61
C LEU A 306 27.49 -1.13 17.33
N GLY A 307 26.45 -1.45 18.10
CA GLY A 307 25.80 -0.54 19.05
C GLY A 307 24.90 0.52 18.41
N LYS A 308 24.34 0.24 17.22
CA LYS A 308 23.43 1.14 16.50
C LYS A 308 22.02 0.54 16.45
N GLU A 309 21.00 1.39 16.28
CA GLU A 309 19.64 0.92 15.95
C GLU A 309 19.52 0.66 14.44
N ALA A 310 18.76 -0.37 14.07
CA ALA A 310 18.44 -0.73 12.69
C ALA A 310 16.99 -0.33 12.35
N MET A 311 16.84 0.61 11.41
CA MET A 311 15.55 1.10 10.95
C MET A 311 15.37 0.79 9.47
N MET A 312 14.23 0.23 9.09
CA MET A 312 13.87 -0.03 7.69
C MET A 312 12.97 1.08 7.15
N PHE A 313 13.24 1.57 5.94
CA PHE A 313 12.26 2.35 5.19
C PHE A 313 11.23 1.45 4.49
N LEU A 314 9.93 1.71 4.69
CA LEU A 314 8.86 1.02 3.99
C LEU A 314 8.64 1.64 2.60
N GLY A 315 9.45 1.20 1.64
CA GLY A 315 9.46 1.69 0.26
C GLY A 315 10.75 1.28 -0.44
N ASP A 316 10.98 1.78 -1.63
CA ASP A 316 12.17 1.51 -2.46
C ASP A 316 12.45 -0.01 -2.56
N HIS A 317 13.52 -0.48 -1.92
CA HIS A 317 14.03 -1.84 -2.01
C HIS A 317 13.48 -2.79 -0.90
N PHE A 318 12.18 -2.75 -0.64
CA PHE A 318 11.57 -3.50 0.47
C PHE A 318 10.98 -4.87 0.08
N ILE A 319 10.99 -5.24 -1.20
CA ILE A 319 10.29 -6.45 -1.66
C ILE A 319 10.89 -7.72 -1.03
N GLY A 320 9.99 -8.57 -0.52
CA GLY A 320 10.31 -9.76 0.26
C GLY A 320 10.43 -9.52 1.77
N THR A 321 10.45 -8.27 2.27
CA THR A 321 10.41 -8.04 3.72
C THR A 321 9.04 -8.36 4.32
N GLU A 322 7.96 -7.97 3.63
CA GLU A 322 6.55 -8.30 3.92
C GLU A 322 6.17 -8.09 5.40
N PRO A 323 6.03 -6.82 5.87
CA PRO A 323 5.95 -6.45 7.28
C PRO A 323 4.81 -7.08 8.10
N PHE A 324 3.75 -7.54 7.44
CA PHE A 324 2.58 -8.15 8.09
C PHE A 324 2.66 -9.68 8.16
N MET A 325 3.72 -10.27 7.62
CA MET A 325 3.96 -11.71 7.64
C MET A 325 4.90 -12.10 8.80
N ASP A 326 4.83 -13.35 9.23
CA ASP A 326 5.56 -13.78 10.44
C ASP A 326 7.07 -13.78 10.26
N GLU A 327 7.57 -14.00 9.04
CA GLU A 327 9.01 -13.97 8.73
C GLU A 327 9.63 -12.60 9.03
N PHE A 328 8.88 -11.50 8.87
CA PHE A 328 9.38 -10.14 9.11
C PHE A 328 9.89 -9.94 10.54
N LYS A 329 9.20 -10.50 11.53
CA LYS A 329 9.56 -10.40 12.95
C LYS A 329 10.94 -11.01 13.25
N THR A 330 11.36 -11.97 12.42
CA THR A 330 12.65 -12.65 12.61
C THR A 330 13.84 -11.79 12.22
N ILE A 331 13.63 -10.70 11.45
CA ILE A 331 14.68 -9.75 11.06
C ILE A 331 15.28 -9.05 12.28
N GLY A 332 14.46 -8.75 13.30
CA GLY A 332 14.90 -8.10 14.53
C GLY A 332 15.08 -6.58 14.43
N LEU A 333 14.42 -5.92 13.47
CA LEU A 333 14.45 -4.46 13.31
C LEU A 333 14.04 -3.71 14.57
N ASP A 334 14.70 -2.60 14.87
CA ASP A 334 14.26 -1.68 15.92
C ASP A 334 13.03 -0.90 15.47
N ALA A 335 13.00 -0.48 14.20
CA ALA A 335 11.92 0.34 13.68
C ALA A 335 11.64 0.19 12.20
N VAL A 336 10.42 0.57 11.83
CA VAL A 336 10.02 0.88 10.46
C VAL A 336 9.65 2.34 10.35
N VAL A 337 10.21 3.03 9.35
CA VAL A 337 9.79 4.35 8.93
C VAL A 337 9.12 4.26 7.57
N GLY A 338 7.96 4.88 7.36
CA GLY A 338 7.27 4.84 6.06
C GLY A 338 6.76 6.20 5.61
N SER A 339 6.33 6.31 4.36
CA SER A 339 5.71 7.53 3.83
C SER A 339 4.27 7.64 4.29
N VAL A 340 3.89 8.77 4.90
CA VAL A 340 2.49 9.03 5.28
C VAL A 340 1.88 9.98 4.26
N GLY A 341 0.95 9.46 3.46
CA GLY A 341 0.17 10.20 2.45
C GLY A 341 -1.28 10.48 2.86
N ASN A 342 -1.82 9.67 3.78
CA ASN A 342 -3.21 9.69 4.24
C ASN A 342 -3.36 8.74 5.45
N GLY A 343 -4.59 8.51 5.92
CA GLY A 343 -4.88 7.62 7.04
C GLY A 343 -4.52 6.16 6.75
N SER A 344 -4.81 5.63 5.56
CA SER A 344 -4.49 4.23 5.22
C SER A 344 -2.98 3.97 5.21
N THR A 345 -2.19 4.87 4.64
CA THR A 345 -0.72 4.76 4.65
C THR A 345 -0.10 4.99 6.03
N LEU A 346 -0.72 5.79 6.91
CA LEU A 346 -0.33 5.81 8.32
C LEU A 346 -0.57 4.44 8.96
N ARG A 347 -1.74 3.84 8.76
CA ARG A 347 -2.07 2.51 9.32
C ARG A 347 -1.20 1.39 8.76
N LEU A 348 -0.77 1.50 7.50
CA LEU A 348 0.22 0.63 6.88
C LEU A 348 1.53 0.58 7.68
N ILE A 349 1.87 1.67 8.40
CA ILE A 349 3.08 1.78 9.22
C ILE A 349 2.78 1.46 10.68
N SER A 350 1.78 2.11 11.30
CA SER A 350 1.46 1.97 12.72
C SER A 350 1.06 0.55 13.10
N ASP A 351 0.53 -0.21 12.14
CA ASP A 351 0.03 -1.57 12.40
C ASP A 351 1.09 -2.65 12.27
N ILE A 352 2.31 -2.31 11.83
CA ILE A 352 3.40 -3.26 11.65
C ILE A 352 3.78 -3.88 13.01
N PRO A 353 3.66 -5.21 13.16
CA PRO A 353 4.09 -5.90 14.37
C PRO A 353 5.60 -6.16 14.35
N GLY A 354 6.17 -6.50 15.52
CA GLY A 354 7.53 -7.06 15.60
C GLY A 354 8.68 -6.05 15.58
N VAL A 355 8.39 -4.75 15.64
CA VAL A 355 9.39 -3.69 15.84
C VAL A 355 9.17 -2.97 17.17
N LYS A 356 10.21 -2.29 17.67
CA LYS A 356 10.16 -1.56 18.95
C LYS A 356 9.40 -0.25 18.82
N TYR A 357 9.50 0.40 17.66
CA TYR A 357 8.77 1.63 17.37
C TYR A 357 8.53 1.81 15.86
N THR A 358 7.58 2.67 15.52
CA THR A 358 7.26 3.03 14.13
C THR A 358 7.39 4.54 13.92
N GLU A 359 7.76 4.96 12.72
CA GLU A 359 7.92 6.38 12.36
C GLU A 359 7.17 6.73 11.07
N GLY A 360 6.32 7.76 11.12
CA GLY A 360 5.65 8.30 9.94
C GLY A 360 6.45 9.46 9.33
N ARG A 361 6.93 9.33 8.09
CA ARG A 361 7.53 10.42 7.33
C ARG A 361 6.47 11.07 6.45
N PHE A 362 5.99 12.23 6.88
CA PHE A 362 4.84 12.93 6.30
C PHE A 362 5.17 13.53 4.92
N LEU A 363 4.13 13.64 4.10
CA LEU A 363 4.10 14.45 2.88
C LEU A 363 3.62 15.88 3.21
N PRO A 364 3.96 16.89 2.39
CA PRO A 364 4.77 16.79 1.17
C PRO A 364 6.25 16.49 1.47
N TYR A 365 6.88 15.72 0.58
CA TYR A 365 8.32 15.58 0.58
C TYR A 365 8.94 16.90 0.11
N PHE A 366 10.03 17.37 0.73
CA PHE A 366 10.58 18.71 0.48
C PHE A 366 11.35 18.76 -0.84
N PHE A 367 10.61 18.67 -1.95
CA PHE A 367 11.11 18.56 -3.33
C PHE A 367 10.53 19.66 -4.23
N PRO A 368 11.20 19.98 -5.36
CA PRO A 368 10.78 21.07 -6.25
C PRO A 368 9.45 20.85 -6.98
N ASP A 369 8.90 19.64 -6.95
CA ASP A 369 7.58 19.34 -7.52
C ASP A 369 6.44 19.98 -6.72
N THR A 370 6.63 20.19 -5.42
CA THR A 370 5.67 20.84 -4.53
C THR A 370 6.18 22.20 -4.05
N PHE A 371 7.48 22.31 -3.76
CA PHE A 371 8.13 23.51 -3.25
C PHE A 371 8.75 24.32 -4.39
N HIS A 372 7.88 24.98 -5.16
CA HIS A 372 8.26 25.91 -6.24
C HIS A 372 7.36 27.16 -6.23
N GLU A 373 7.73 28.17 -7.02
CA GLU A 373 6.89 29.37 -7.19
C GLU A 373 5.49 28.99 -7.69
N GLY A 374 4.46 29.34 -6.92
CA GLY A 374 3.06 28.99 -7.20
C GLY A 374 2.59 27.63 -6.64
N GLY A 375 3.47 26.86 -6.01
CA GLY A 375 3.10 25.65 -5.25
C GLY A 375 2.39 25.99 -3.94
N ASP A 376 1.58 25.05 -3.43
CA ASP A 376 0.83 25.18 -2.18
C ASP A 376 1.11 24.00 -1.23
N PRO A 377 2.31 23.94 -0.61
CA PRO A 377 2.69 22.87 0.30
C PRO A 377 1.84 22.84 1.58
N VAL A 378 1.24 23.98 1.97
CA VAL A 378 0.38 24.08 3.16
C VAL A 378 -0.91 23.29 2.94
N LYS A 379 -1.53 23.42 1.76
CA LYS A 379 -2.74 22.67 1.43
C LYS A 379 -2.51 21.16 1.50
N GLU A 380 -1.45 20.66 0.87
CA GLU A 380 -1.14 19.23 0.89
C GLU A 380 -0.88 18.74 2.32
N ALA A 381 -0.12 19.50 3.12
CA ALA A 381 0.15 19.15 4.51
C ALA A 381 -1.13 19.11 5.36
N LYS A 382 -2.09 20.02 5.10
CA LYS A 382 -3.41 20.04 5.75
C LYS A 382 -4.25 18.82 5.43
N GLU A 383 -4.34 18.45 4.15
CA GLU A 383 -5.06 17.27 3.69
C GLU A 383 -4.46 15.97 4.28
N ASN A 384 -3.13 15.90 4.31
CA ASN A 384 -2.38 14.79 4.89
C ASN A 384 -2.57 14.69 6.41
N TRP A 385 -2.42 15.80 7.13
CA TRP A 385 -2.54 15.81 8.59
C TRP A 385 -3.93 15.40 9.05
N VAL A 386 -5.00 15.93 8.43
CA VAL A 386 -6.37 15.61 8.82
C VAL A 386 -6.64 14.11 8.71
N THR A 387 -6.26 13.50 7.59
CA THR A 387 -6.49 12.07 7.35
C THR A 387 -5.61 11.19 8.24
N ALA A 388 -4.31 11.51 8.35
CA ALA A 388 -3.37 10.80 9.22
C ALA A 388 -3.73 10.93 10.70
N ARG A 389 -4.15 12.11 11.18
CA ARG A 389 -4.55 12.36 12.57
C ARG A 389 -5.69 11.46 13.01
N ARG A 390 -6.72 11.30 12.17
CA ARG A 390 -7.84 10.38 12.44
C ARG A 390 -7.35 8.96 12.66
N ALA A 391 -6.40 8.51 11.83
CA ALA A 391 -5.79 7.20 11.95
C ALA A 391 -4.85 7.07 13.19
N ILE A 392 -4.08 8.12 13.53
CA ILE A 392 -3.22 8.18 14.73
C ILE A 392 -4.06 7.94 15.99
N LEU A 393 -5.24 8.56 16.06
CA LEU A 393 -6.14 8.40 17.20
C LEU A 393 -6.69 6.98 17.34
N ARG A 394 -6.70 6.17 16.27
CA ARG A 394 -7.02 4.74 16.35
C ARG A 394 -5.80 3.92 16.75
N LYS A 395 -4.67 4.15 16.08
CA LYS A 395 -3.41 3.47 16.37
C LYS A 395 -2.22 4.39 16.01
N PRO A 396 -1.53 4.95 17.02
CA PRO A 396 -0.49 5.94 16.76
C PRO A 396 0.80 5.30 16.24
N VAL A 397 1.53 6.04 15.40
CA VAL A 397 2.98 5.84 15.23
C VAL A 397 3.72 6.43 16.43
N ASP A 398 4.96 6.00 16.68
CA ASP A 398 5.75 6.48 17.83
C ASP A 398 6.45 7.81 17.59
N ARG A 399 6.72 8.10 16.32
CA ARG A 399 7.46 9.26 15.85
C ARG A 399 6.88 9.73 14.54
N ILE A 400 7.03 11.03 14.27
CA ILE A 400 6.81 11.60 12.95
C ILE A 400 8.08 12.26 12.44
N GLY A 401 8.10 12.60 11.17
CA GLY A 401 9.19 13.36 10.59
C GLY A 401 8.90 13.81 9.18
N TYR A 402 9.84 14.56 8.62
CA TYR A 402 9.81 15.01 7.24
C TYR A 402 11.11 14.65 6.54
N GLY A 403 11.11 14.68 5.21
CA GLY A 403 12.30 14.39 4.41
C GLY A 403 12.36 15.27 3.17
N GLY A 404 13.52 15.29 2.53
CA GLY A 404 13.81 16.14 1.38
C GLY A 404 14.71 17.32 1.75
N TYR A 405 14.80 18.33 0.89
CA TYR A 405 15.66 19.48 1.08
C TYR A 405 15.03 20.49 2.05
N LEU A 406 15.51 20.56 3.29
CA LEU A 406 14.98 21.50 4.29
C LEU A 406 15.06 22.95 3.78
N LYS A 407 16.10 23.29 3.01
CA LYS A 407 16.23 24.61 2.39
C LYS A 407 15.04 25.02 1.52
N LEU A 408 14.40 24.08 0.82
CA LEU A 408 13.21 24.39 0.01
C LEU A 408 12.01 24.69 0.89
N ALA A 409 11.84 23.98 2.01
CA ALA A 409 10.75 24.24 2.94
C ALA A 409 10.90 25.60 3.66
N LEU A 410 12.14 26.05 3.89
CA LEU A 410 12.42 27.35 4.53
C LEU A 410 11.96 28.55 3.70
N ASP A 411 11.81 28.40 2.37
CA ASP A 411 11.28 29.45 1.50
C ASP A 411 9.75 29.65 1.68
N PHE A 412 9.08 28.78 2.45
CA PHE A 412 7.64 28.80 2.70
C PHE A 412 7.36 28.96 4.22
N PRO A 413 7.40 30.19 4.77
CA PRO A 413 7.27 30.40 6.21
C PRO A 413 5.92 29.91 6.78
N GLU A 414 4.81 30.08 6.05
CA GLU A 414 3.50 29.57 6.47
C GLU A 414 3.48 28.05 6.61
N PHE A 415 4.23 27.35 5.76
CA PHE A 415 4.42 25.91 5.87
C PHE A 415 5.21 25.55 7.13
N VAL A 416 6.33 26.24 7.40
CA VAL A 416 7.14 26.01 8.60
C VAL A 416 6.33 26.24 9.88
N ASP A 417 5.51 27.28 9.90
CA ASP A 417 4.61 27.62 11.01
C ASP A 417 3.55 26.52 11.21
N TYR A 418 2.96 26.04 10.11
CA TYR A 418 1.98 24.97 10.16
C TYR A 418 2.60 23.65 10.65
N ILE A 419 3.79 23.26 10.19
CA ILE A 419 4.47 22.05 10.66
C ILE A 419 4.81 22.14 12.15
N GLU A 420 5.15 23.32 12.67
CA GLU A 420 5.33 23.50 14.12
C GLU A 420 4.06 23.11 14.90
N SER A 421 2.89 23.54 14.41
CA SER A 421 1.60 23.18 15.03
C SER A 421 1.33 21.68 14.98
N VAL A 422 1.60 21.04 13.84
CA VAL A 422 1.47 19.58 13.65
C VAL A 422 2.36 18.81 14.64
N CYS A 423 3.62 19.22 14.78
CA CYS A 423 4.55 18.58 15.72
C CYS A 423 4.08 18.70 17.18
N ASN A 424 3.51 19.85 17.56
CA ASN A 424 2.98 20.05 18.91
C ASN A 424 1.73 19.19 19.15
N GLU A 425 0.77 19.21 18.22
CA GLU A 425 -0.46 18.42 18.29
C GLU A 425 -0.13 16.92 18.32
N PHE A 426 0.78 16.42 17.47
CA PHE A 426 1.20 15.03 17.48
C PHE A 426 1.69 14.55 18.86
N ARG A 427 2.46 15.38 19.56
CA ARG A 427 2.95 15.03 20.91
C ARG A 427 1.80 14.93 21.91
N GLU A 428 0.80 15.80 21.82
CA GLU A 428 -0.42 15.72 22.63
C GLU A 428 -1.23 14.46 22.31
N LEU A 429 -1.43 14.15 21.02
CA LEU A 429 -2.11 12.94 20.58
C LEU A 429 -1.42 11.68 21.11
N TYR A 430 -0.09 11.61 20.93
CA TYR A 430 0.70 10.46 21.34
C TYR A 430 0.66 10.24 22.85
N GLU A 431 0.81 11.29 23.66
CA GLU A 431 0.78 11.15 25.13
C GLU A 431 -0.56 10.62 25.65
N ASN A 432 -1.67 10.91 24.97
CA ASN A 432 -2.99 10.42 25.34
C ASN A 432 -3.33 9.04 24.76
N ALA A 433 -2.84 8.71 23.56
CA ALA A 433 -3.18 7.49 22.83
C ALA A 433 -2.17 6.33 23.02
N LYS A 434 -0.93 6.60 23.45
CA LYS A 434 0.10 5.56 23.61
C LYS A 434 -0.28 4.51 24.67
N GLY A 435 0.09 3.27 24.42
CA GLY A 435 -0.03 2.17 25.40
C GLY A 435 -1.47 1.79 25.78
N THR A 436 -2.47 2.27 25.04
CA THR A 436 -3.87 1.96 25.25
C THR A 436 -4.55 1.51 23.96
N THR A 437 -5.83 1.19 24.04
CA THR A 437 -6.62 0.75 22.89
C THR A 437 -7.80 1.71 22.71
N ALA A 438 -7.93 2.27 21.51
CA ALA A 438 -9.11 3.03 21.16
C ALA A 438 -10.36 2.13 21.20
N TYR A 439 -11.47 2.67 21.68
CA TYR A 439 -12.75 2.00 21.64
C TYR A 439 -13.14 1.67 20.19
N CYS A 440 -13.55 0.42 19.99
CA CYS A 440 -14.04 -0.09 18.71
C CYS A 440 -15.46 -0.61 18.92
N VAL A 441 -16.40 -0.21 18.06
CA VAL A 441 -17.81 -0.61 18.15
C VAL A 441 -18.00 -2.04 17.66
N LYS A 442 -17.31 -2.40 16.58
CA LYS A 442 -17.39 -3.69 15.88
C LYS A 442 -16.05 -4.12 15.33
N THR A 443 -15.93 -5.41 15.05
CA THR A 443 -14.86 -6.03 14.29
C THR A 443 -15.26 -6.14 12.82
N VAL A 444 -14.48 -5.50 11.94
CA VAL A 444 -14.74 -5.45 10.50
C VAL A 444 -13.58 -6.09 9.77
N ALA A 445 -13.84 -7.06 8.89
CA ALA A 445 -12.79 -7.71 8.12
C ALA A 445 -12.91 -7.44 6.62
N VAL A 446 -11.86 -6.90 6.02
CA VAL A 446 -11.73 -6.77 4.56
C VAL A 446 -11.26 -8.10 4.00
N LEU A 447 -12.10 -8.73 3.17
CA LEU A 447 -11.87 -10.03 2.55
C LEU A 447 -11.41 -9.88 1.10
N ASN A 448 -10.23 -10.42 0.78
CA ASN A 448 -9.68 -10.49 -0.57
C ASN A 448 -8.71 -11.68 -0.75
N SER A 449 -7.94 -11.76 -1.82
CA SER A 449 -7.01 -12.87 -2.07
C SER A 449 -5.69 -12.78 -1.32
N TRP A 450 -5.37 -11.61 -0.74
CA TRP A 450 -4.09 -11.32 -0.08
C TRP A 450 -4.17 -11.35 1.44
N GLY A 451 -5.31 -10.98 2.02
CA GLY A 451 -5.50 -10.85 3.45
C GLY A 451 -4.44 -9.98 4.12
N LYS A 452 -3.84 -10.48 5.19
CA LYS A 452 -2.88 -9.73 6.02
C LYS A 452 -1.67 -9.21 5.25
N ALA A 453 -1.23 -9.91 4.20
CA ALA A 453 -0.07 -9.52 3.41
C ALA A 453 -0.20 -8.13 2.76
N ARG A 454 -1.44 -7.63 2.58
CA ARG A 454 -1.72 -6.31 2.00
C ARG A 454 -2.57 -5.44 2.93
N SER A 455 -2.44 -5.65 4.25
CA SER A 455 -3.11 -4.83 5.26
C SER A 455 -2.88 -3.34 4.98
N TRP A 456 -3.97 -2.57 4.92
CA TRP A 456 -3.99 -1.12 4.64
C TRP A 456 -3.51 -0.64 3.27
N GLY A 457 -2.79 -1.47 2.52
CA GLY A 457 -2.34 -1.15 1.17
C GLY A 457 -3.15 -1.81 0.06
N CYS A 458 -4.39 -2.20 0.33
CA CYS A 458 -5.32 -2.67 -0.70
C CYS A 458 -5.57 -1.57 -1.74
N HIS A 459 -5.69 -1.95 -3.02
CA HIS A 459 -5.89 -1.07 -4.18
C HIS A 459 -4.72 -0.13 -4.52
N MET A 460 -3.58 -0.26 -3.86
CA MET A 460 -2.41 0.58 -4.09
C MET A 460 -1.61 0.08 -5.29
N VAL A 461 -1.47 0.92 -6.32
CA VAL A 461 -0.59 0.66 -7.48
C VAL A 461 0.73 1.40 -7.27
N HIS A 462 0.63 2.72 -7.16
CA HIS A 462 1.69 3.59 -6.69
C HIS A 462 1.39 3.99 -5.24
N HIS A 463 2.43 4.12 -4.42
CA HIS A 463 2.27 4.49 -3.02
C HIS A 463 1.51 5.83 -2.89
N ALA A 464 0.41 5.82 -2.12
CA ALA A 464 -0.46 6.97 -1.86
C ALA A 464 -1.07 7.69 -3.08
N LEU A 465 -0.93 7.16 -4.29
CA LEU A 465 -1.49 7.74 -5.51
C LEU A 465 -2.55 6.81 -6.10
N TYR A 466 -3.79 7.28 -6.08
CA TYR A 466 -4.94 6.55 -6.59
C TYR A 466 -5.36 7.09 -7.96
N GLN A 467 -5.84 6.19 -8.80
CA GLN A 467 -6.26 6.48 -10.17
C GLN A 467 -7.80 6.59 -10.21
N LYS A 468 -8.31 7.15 -11.31
CA LYS A 468 -9.76 7.19 -11.60
C LYS A 468 -10.42 5.83 -11.40
N GLN A 469 -9.72 4.74 -11.74
CA GLN A 469 -10.22 3.38 -11.70
C GLN A 469 -10.36 2.79 -10.28
N ASN A 470 -9.66 3.32 -9.27
CA ASN A 470 -9.61 2.67 -7.95
C ASN A 470 -9.83 3.59 -6.74
N TYR A 471 -9.92 4.92 -6.92
CA TYR A 471 -10.17 5.83 -5.79
C TYR A 471 -11.51 5.55 -5.08
N SER A 472 -12.50 5.03 -5.80
CA SER A 472 -13.80 4.61 -5.26
C SER A 472 -13.71 3.35 -4.37
N TYR A 473 -12.61 2.61 -4.42
CA TYR A 473 -12.34 1.43 -3.60
C TYR A 473 -11.37 1.74 -2.47
N ALA A 474 -10.28 2.45 -2.79
CA ALA A 474 -9.34 2.97 -1.82
C ALA A 474 -10.03 3.86 -0.78
N GLY A 475 -11.10 4.57 -1.15
CA GLY A 475 -11.90 5.36 -0.24
C GLY A 475 -12.55 4.57 0.91
N VAL A 476 -12.87 3.28 0.70
CA VAL A 476 -13.33 2.38 1.77
C VAL A 476 -12.22 2.15 2.78
N ILE A 477 -11.00 1.86 2.30
CA ILE A 477 -9.84 1.60 3.17
C ILE A 477 -9.45 2.87 3.95
N GLU A 478 -9.49 4.04 3.30
CA GLU A 478 -9.24 5.33 3.93
C GLU A 478 -10.31 5.67 4.98
N ALA A 479 -11.59 5.43 4.69
CA ALA A 479 -12.68 5.63 5.66
C ALA A 479 -12.49 4.76 6.91
N LEU A 480 -12.11 3.49 6.73
CA LEU A 480 -11.85 2.54 7.82
C LEU A 480 -10.62 2.93 8.67
N SER A 481 -9.63 3.60 8.09
CA SER A 481 -8.34 3.88 8.76
C SER A 481 -8.48 4.68 10.05
N GLY A 482 -9.44 5.61 10.10
CA GLY A 482 -9.75 6.50 11.21
C GLY A 482 -11.07 6.21 11.93
N ALA A 483 -11.83 5.20 11.49
CA ALA A 483 -13.12 4.85 12.09
C ALA A 483 -12.94 4.00 13.37
N PRO A 484 -13.91 4.04 14.32
CA PRO A 484 -13.84 3.28 15.58
C PRO A 484 -14.24 1.80 15.36
N PHE A 485 -13.51 1.10 14.50
CA PHE A 485 -13.69 -0.33 14.22
C PHE A 485 -12.38 -1.08 14.43
N ASP A 486 -12.47 -2.32 14.92
CA ASP A 486 -11.33 -3.25 14.90
C ASP A 486 -11.23 -3.85 13.50
N VAL A 487 -10.36 -3.25 12.67
CA VAL A 487 -10.24 -3.60 11.26
C VAL A 487 -9.22 -4.72 11.08
N LYS A 488 -9.67 -5.81 10.43
CA LYS A 488 -8.85 -6.97 10.07
C LYS A 488 -8.78 -7.11 8.55
N PHE A 489 -7.72 -7.73 8.06
CA PHE A 489 -7.59 -8.12 6.66
C PHE A 489 -7.45 -9.64 6.62
N ILE A 490 -8.34 -10.32 5.90
CA ILE A 490 -8.36 -11.77 5.80
C ILE A 490 -8.40 -12.22 4.35
N SER A 491 -7.88 -13.41 4.10
CA SER A 491 -7.87 -14.03 2.79
C SER A 491 -8.90 -15.15 2.66
N PHE A 492 -9.23 -15.52 1.43
CA PHE A 492 -9.99 -16.74 1.18
C PHE A 492 -9.25 -17.99 1.70
N ASP A 493 -7.92 -18.01 1.59
CA ASP A 493 -7.10 -19.10 2.15
C ASP A 493 -7.20 -19.15 3.67
N ASP A 494 -7.28 -18.01 4.36
CA ASP A 494 -7.48 -17.96 5.82
C ASP A 494 -8.81 -18.61 6.23
N ILE A 495 -9.89 -18.38 5.46
CA ILE A 495 -11.21 -19.01 5.70
C ILE A 495 -11.11 -20.54 5.56
N LYS A 496 -10.34 -21.03 4.56
CA LYS A 496 -10.13 -22.48 4.39
C LYS A 496 -9.26 -23.06 5.50
N ALA A 497 -8.26 -22.31 5.93
CA ALA A 497 -7.31 -22.76 6.95
C ALA A 497 -7.93 -22.82 8.35
N ASP A 498 -8.87 -21.92 8.67
CA ASP A 498 -9.54 -21.86 9.97
C ASP A 498 -11.07 -21.71 9.82
N PRO A 499 -11.84 -22.80 9.99
CA PRO A 499 -13.31 -22.77 9.93
C PRO A 499 -13.99 -21.86 10.95
N LYS A 500 -13.28 -21.43 12.01
CA LYS A 500 -13.82 -20.55 13.07
C LYS A 500 -13.42 -19.09 12.90
N LEU A 501 -12.65 -18.76 11.86
CA LEU A 501 -12.15 -17.40 11.63
C LEU A 501 -13.28 -16.35 11.67
N LEU A 502 -14.42 -16.69 11.06
CA LEU A 502 -15.58 -15.79 10.92
C LEU A 502 -16.37 -15.60 12.23
N ASP A 503 -16.21 -16.47 13.23
CA ASP A 503 -16.95 -16.39 14.50
C ASP A 503 -16.62 -15.12 15.32
N SER A 504 -15.46 -14.50 15.04
CA SER A 504 -14.97 -13.30 15.73
C SER A 504 -15.15 -12.00 14.94
N ILE A 505 -15.86 -12.05 13.81
CA ILE A 505 -16.05 -10.95 12.88
C ILE A 505 -17.52 -10.55 12.89
N ASP A 506 -17.80 -9.25 13.01
CA ASP A 506 -19.18 -8.75 12.93
C ASP A 506 -19.58 -8.49 11.47
N VAL A 507 -18.67 -7.92 10.67
CA VAL A 507 -18.94 -7.52 9.28
C VAL A 507 -17.79 -7.90 8.34
N LEU A 508 -18.12 -8.53 7.21
CA LEU A 508 -17.22 -8.74 6.08
C LEU A 508 -17.38 -7.63 5.05
N ILE A 509 -16.27 -7.13 4.50
CA ILE A 509 -16.23 -6.19 3.39
C ILE A 509 -15.50 -6.83 2.21
N ASN A 510 -16.16 -6.93 1.06
CA ASN A 510 -15.55 -7.32 -0.21
C ASN A 510 -15.68 -6.17 -1.21
N VAL A 511 -14.54 -5.63 -1.66
CA VAL A 511 -14.48 -4.33 -2.36
C VAL A 511 -13.58 -4.41 -3.59
N GLY A 512 -14.07 -4.01 -4.76
CA GLY A 512 -13.28 -3.93 -5.99
C GLY A 512 -14.08 -4.28 -7.25
N ASP A 513 -13.38 -4.38 -8.39
CA ASP A 513 -13.93 -4.95 -9.64
C ASP A 513 -13.95 -6.48 -9.58
N GLY A 514 -14.90 -7.10 -10.30
CA GLY A 514 -15.00 -8.55 -10.40
C GLY A 514 -13.77 -9.13 -11.10
N ASP A 515 -13.51 -10.42 -10.83
CA ASP A 515 -12.34 -11.14 -11.37
C ASP A 515 -10.98 -10.53 -11.02
N THR A 516 -10.91 -9.68 -9.99
CA THR A 516 -9.65 -9.19 -9.42
C THR A 516 -9.33 -9.90 -8.12
N ALA A 517 -8.07 -9.82 -7.67
CA ALA A 517 -7.64 -10.33 -6.37
C ALA A 517 -8.42 -9.71 -5.21
N HIS A 518 -8.94 -8.48 -5.37
CA HIS A 518 -9.66 -7.77 -4.32
C HIS A 518 -11.08 -8.32 -4.10
N THR A 519 -11.71 -8.87 -5.14
CA THR A 519 -13.03 -9.49 -5.04
C THR A 519 -12.98 -11.02 -5.02
N GLY A 520 -11.96 -11.65 -5.63
CA GLY A 520 -11.62 -13.07 -5.53
C GLY A 520 -11.62 -13.86 -6.85
N GLY A 521 -12.39 -13.43 -7.85
CA GLY A 521 -12.51 -14.13 -9.14
C GLY A 521 -12.93 -15.60 -9.00
N ALA A 522 -12.21 -16.51 -9.66
CA ALA A 522 -12.56 -17.93 -9.72
C ALA A 522 -12.64 -18.65 -8.35
N VAL A 523 -12.14 -18.06 -7.27
CA VAL A 523 -12.30 -18.62 -5.91
C VAL A 523 -13.77 -18.80 -5.52
N TRP A 524 -14.68 -18.03 -6.12
CA TRP A 524 -16.11 -18.14 -5.86
C TRP A 524 -16.76 -19.38 -6.49
N GLU A 525 -16.05 -20.11 -7.36
CA GLU A 525 -16.47 -21.45 -7.78
C GLU A 525 -16.30 -22.49 -6.66
N ASP A 526 -15.46 -22.21 -5.65
CA ASP A 526 -15.23 -23.12 -4.52
C ASP A 526 -16.45 -23.11 -3.58
N PRO A 527 -17.18 -24.24 -3.47
CA PRO A 527 -18.36 -24.32 -2.63
C PRO A 527 -18.04 -24.14 -1.14
N GLU A 528 -16.83 -24.45 -0.67
CA GLU A 528 -16.44 -24.25 0.73
C GLU A 528 -16.39 -22.77 1.08
N ILE A 529 -15.82 -21.94 0.20
CA ILE A 529 -15.75 -20.48 0.37
C ILE A 529 -17.15 -19.87 0.29
N ALA A 530 -17.87 -20.16 -0.80
CA ALA A 530 -19.18 -19.56 -1.03
C ALA A 530 -20.17 -19.95 0.09
N SER A 531 -20.16 -21.21 0.54
CA SER A 531 -21.06 -21.66 1.61
C SER A 531 -20.66 -21.13 2.98
N ALA A 532 -19.36 -21.03 3.31
CA ALA A 532 -18.90 -20.45 4.58
C ALA A 532 -19.37 -19.00 4.74
N ILE A 533 -19.23 -18.18 3.68
CA ILE A 533 -19.64 -16.78 3.70
C ILE A 533 -21.17 -16.67 3.76
N LYS A 534 -21.91 -17.48 3.00
CA LYS A 534 -23.38 -17.52 3.09
C LYS A 534 -23.87 -17.94 4.48
N ALA A 535 -23.21 -18.92 5.11
CA ALA A 535 -23.54 -19.36 6.46
C ALA A 535 -23.24 -18.28 7.50
N PHE A 536 -22.11 -17.57 7.37
CA PHE A 536 -21.79 -16.42 8.20
C PHE A 536 -22.90 -15.37 8.16
N ILE A 537 -23.33 -14.97 6.95
CA ILE A 537 -24.42 -13.99 6.79
C ILE A 537 -25.73 -14.54 7.36
N TYR A 538 -26.11 -15.76 6.99
CA TYR A 538 -27.35 -16.39 7.44
C TYR A 538 -27.48 -16.44 8.96
N ASN A 539 -26.36 -16.63 9.67
CA ASN A 539 -26.32 -16.74 11.12
C ASN A 539 -26.19 -15.39 11.85
N GLY A 540 -26.27 -14.26 11.15
CA GLY A 540 -26.29 -12.92 11.75
C GLY A 540 -25.08 -12.03 11.44
N GLY A 541 -24.11 -12.52 10.65
CA GLY A 541 -23.00 -11.71 10.19
C GLY A 541 -23.43 -10.65 9.17
N GLY A 542 -22.81 -9.46 9.22
CA GLY A 542 -23.02 -8.42 8.22
C GLY A 542 -22.12 -8.60 7.00
N PHE A 543 -22.62 -8.30 5.80
CA PHE A 543 -21.79 -8.29 4.59
C PHE A 543 -21.98 -6.99 3.81
N ILE A 544 -20.87 -6.31 3.51
CA ILE A 544 -20.87 -5.11 2.67
C ILE A 544 -20.08 -5.41 1.40
N GLY A 545 -20.77 -5.33 0.27
CA GLY A 545 -20.18 -5.48 -1.04
C GLY A 545 -20.05 -4.13 -1.74
N VAL A 546 -18.83 -3.77 -2.17
CA VAL A 546 -18.55 -2.50 -2.84
C VAL A 546 -18.01 -2.71 -4.25
N GLY A 547 -18.64 -2.10 -5.26
CA GLY A 547 -18.28 -2.29 -6.67
C GLY A 547 -18.92 -3.55 -7.26
N GLU A 548 -18.11 -4.57 -7.48
CA GLU A 548 -18.51 -5.88 -8.04
C GLU A 548 -18.15 -7.01 -7.07
N PRO A 549 -18.71 -6.98 -5.84
CA PRO A 549 -18.42 -7.93 -4.79
C PRO A 549 -18.80 -9.36 -5.21
N ALA A 550 -17.94 -10.32 -4.92
CA ALA A 550 -18.09 -11.69 -5.39
C ALA A 550 -18.30 -11.83 -6.91
N GLY A 551 -17.76 -10.89 -7.70
CA GLY A 551 -17.89 -10.87 -9.15
C GLY A 551 -17.05 -11.93 -9.83
N HIS A 552 -17.71 -12.91 -10.43
CA HIS A 552 -17.15 -13.95 -11.29
C HIS A 552 -18.30 -14.63 -12.05
N GLN A 553 -18.27 -14.68 -13.37
CA GLN A 553 -19.37 -15.27 -14.14
C GLN A 553 -19.39 -16.80 -13.99
N TYR A 554 -20.29 -17.33 -13.16
CA TYR A 554 -20.36 -18.76 -12.88
C TYR A 554 -21.78 -19.20 -12.51
N GLN A 555 -22.17 -20.39 -12.98
CA GLN A 555 -23.46 -21.07 -12.69
C GLN A 555 -24.71 -20.17 -12.77
N GLY A 556 -24.75 -19.23 -13.73
CA GLY A 556 -25.92 -18.39 -14.00
C GLY A 556 -25.96 -17.05 -13.26
N HIS A 557 -24.99 -16.77 -12.40
CA HIS A 557 -24.83 -15.49 -11.71
C HIS A 557 -23.50 -14.82 -12.09
N TYR A 558 -23.44 -13.49 -12.04
CA TYR A 558 -22.17 -12.78 -12.09
C TYR A 558 -21.68 -12.45 -10.67
N LEU A 559 -22.53 -11.85 -9.85
CA LEU A 559 -22.25 -11.72 -8.43
C LEU A 559 -22.60 -13.04 -7.73
N GLN A 560 -21.62 -13.81 -7.29
CA GLN A 560 -21.85 -15.16 -6.74
C GLN A 560 -22.63 -15.17 -5.41
N LEU A 561 -22.75 -13.98 -4.78
CA LEU A 561 -23.61 -13.72 -3.63
C LEU A 561 -24.90 -12.98 -3.98
N ALA A 562 -25.31 -12.90 -5.26
CA ALA A 562 -26.46 -12.11 -5.71
C ALA A 562 -27.75 -12.40 -4.94
N THR A 563 -28.08 -13.66 -4.72
CA THR A 563 -29.30 -14.08 -4.00
C THR A 563 -29.27 -13.74 -2.52
N VAL A 564 -28.09 -13.45 -1.96
CA VAL A 564 -27.91 -13.03 -0.57
C VAL A 564 -27.85 -11.51 -0.47
N MET A 565 -27.12 -10.86 -1.38
CA MET A 565 -27.01 -9.39 -1.43
C MET A 565 -28.28 -8.70 -1.95
N GLY A 566 -29.13 -9.43 -2.68
CA GLY A 566 -30.32 -8.89 -3.31
C GLY A 566 -30.03 -8.01 -4.53
N VAL A 567 -28.83 -8.06 -5.08
CA VAL A 567 -28.43 -7.34 -6.30
C VAL A 567 -27.66 -8.24 -7.25
N GLU A 568 -27.73 -7.95 -8.54
CA GLU A 568 -27.00 -8.65 -9.60
C GLU A 568 -26.52 -7.66 -10.67
N LYS A 569 -25.53 -8.05 -11.47
CA LYS A 569 -25.03 -7.27 -12.61
C LYS A 569 -25.54 -7.88 -13.92
N GLU A 570 -26.15 -7.06 -14.78
CA GLU A 570 -26.45 -7.45 -16.15
C GLU A 570 -25.17 -7.46 -16.99
N THR A 571 -24.83 -8.63 -17.54
CA THR A 571 -23.63 -8.88 -18.36
C THR A 571 -23.94 -9.16 -19.83
N GLY A 572 -25.19 -9.00 -20.26
CA GLY A 572 -25.70 -9.30 -21.59
C GLY A 572 -26.48 -10.62 -21.69
N PHE A 573 -26.50 -11.42 -20.62
CA PHE A 573 -27.14 -12.74 -20.59
C PHE A 573 -28.58 -12.73 -20.09
N THR A 574 -29.04 -11.64 -19.46
CA THR A 574 -30.39 -11.57 -18.87
C THR A 574 -31.25 -10.44 -19.42
N LEU A 575 -30.90 -9.90 -20.61
CA LEU A 575 -31.65 -8.82 -21.28
C LEU A 575 -33.10 -9.21 -21.61
N ASN A 576 -33.38 -10.51 -21.74
CA ASN A 576 -34.72 -11.06 -21.97
C ASN A 576 -35.57 -11.19 -20.69
N TYR A 577 -35.02 -10.85 -19.53
CA TYR A 577 -35.74 -10.76 -18.26
C TYR A 577 -35.95 -9.30 -17.87
N ASP A 578 -37.21 -8.89 -17.80
CA ASP A 578 -37.55 -7.57 -17.27
C ASP A 578 -37.11 -7.44 -15.80
N LYS A 579 -36.60 -6.26 -15.44
CA LYS A 579 -36.20 -5.91 -14.07
C LYS A 579 -37.26 -4.95 -13.52
N TYR A 580 -37.86 -5.28 -12.38
CA TYR A 580 -39.04 -4.57 -11.87
C TYR A 580 -38.81 -3.80 -10.57
N ASN A 581 -37.82 -4.19 -9.75
CA ASN A 581 -37.54 -3.56 -8.47
C ASN A 581 -36.73 -2.27 -8.66
N TRP A 582 -37.39 -1.11 -8.61
CA TRP A 582 -36.78 0.21 -8.86
C TRP A 582 -37.18 1.31 -7.86
N ASP A 583 -38.07 1.00 -6.92
CA ASP A 583 -38.55 1.98 -5.96
C ASP A 583 -37.47 2.29 -4.91
N GLU A 584 -37.22 3.58 -4.67
CA GLU A 584 -36.21 4.03 -3.72
C GLU A 584 -36.77 4.20 -2.30
N HIS A 585 -36.02 3.74 -1.31
CA HIS A 585 -36.28 3.87 0.11
C HIS A 585 -35.24 4.81 0.75
N ARG A 586 -35.32 6.11 0.41
CA ARG A 586 -34.35 7.11 0.88
C ARG A 586 -34.43 7.40 2.38
N ASP A 587 -35.60 7.20 3.00
CA ASP A 587 -35.79 7.33 4.44
C ASP A 587 -35.31 6.04 5.14
N HIS A 588 -33.98 5.91 5.26
CA HIS A 588 -33.32 4.73 5.80
C HIS A 588 -32.19 5.13 6.76
N PHE A 589 -31.94 4.31 7.79
CA PHE A 589 -30.93 4.55 8.82
C PHE A 589 -29.54 4.90 8.25
N ILE A 590 -29.16 4.25 7.15
CA ILE A 590 -27.84 4.44 6.52
C ILE A 590 -27.70 5.83 5.90
N LEU A 591 -28.78 6.38 5.32
CA LEU A 591 -28.78 7.67 4.62
C LEU A 591 -29.18 8.84 5.53
N ALA A 592 -29.41 8.61 6.82
CA ALA A 592 -29.95 9.61 7.75
C ALA A 592 -29.08 10.89 7.89
N ASP A 593 -27.76 10.79 7.65
CA ASP A 593 -26.84 11.94 7.70
C ASP A 593 -26.46 12.47 6.31
N ALA A 594 -27.06 11.96 5.23
CA ALA A 594 -26.81 12.46 3.89
C ALA A 594 -27.44 13.85 3.73
N THR A 595 -26.60 14.85 3.43
CA THR A 595 -26.99 16.26 3.27
C THR A 595 -27.15 16.67 1.81
N ARG A 596 -26.65 15.83 0.90
CA ARG A 596 -26.68 16.00 -0.56
C ARG A 596 -26.78 14.64 -1.24
N GLU A 597 -26.80 14.63 -2.56
CA GLU A 597 -26.66 13.37 -3.29
C GLU A 597 -25.34 12.69 -2.94
N VAL A 598 -25.43 11.39 -2.63
CA VAL A 598 -24.27 10.57 -2.31
C VAL A 598 -23.35 10.48 -3.52
N ASP A 599 -22.06 10.72 -3.27
CA ASP A 599 -21.00 10.55 -4.24
C ASP A 599 -20.52 9.09 -4.23
N PHE A 600 -20.89 8.34 -5.27
CA PHE A 600 -20.44 6.94 -5.46
C PHE A 600 -19.16 6.84 -6.29
N GLY A 601 -18.51 7.98 -6.61
CA GLY A 601 -17.32 8.04 -7.45
C GLY A 601 -17.59 7.50 -8.86
N GLU A 602 -16.83 6.50 -9.28
CA GLU A 602 -17.05 5.85 -10.59
C GLU A 602 -18.36 5.05 -10.65
N GLY A 603 -18.87 4.64 -9.48
CA GLY A 603 -20.05 3.79 -9.35
C GLY A 603 -19.96 2.50 -10.18
N LYS A 604 -21.12 1.91 -10.42
CA LYS A 604 -21.28 0.74 -11.29
C LYS A 604 -22.53 0.85 -12.13
N LYS A 605 -22.34 0.43 -13.37
CA LYS A 605 -23.39 0.34 -14.37
C LYS A 605 -24.03 -1.03 -14.38
N ASN A 606 -25.24 -1.10 -14.90
CA ASN A 606 -25.97 -2.35 -15.12
C ASN A 606 -26.25 -3.18 -13.86
N ILE A 607 -26.18 -2.57 -12.66
CA ILE A 607 -26.56 -3.24 -11.42
C ILE A 607 -28.07 -3.07 -11.22
N TYR A 608 -28.74 -4.17 -10.92
CA TYR A 608 -30.18 -4.19 -10.66
C TYR A 608 -30.49 -4.95 -9.38
N ALA A 609 -31.59 -4.58 -8.73
CA ALA A 609 -32.05 -5.25 -7.53
C ALA A 609 -32.92 -6.47 -7.87
N LEU A 610 -32.75 -7.52 -7.08
CA LEU A 610 -33.63 -8.69 -7.07
C LEU A 610 -34.88 -8.42 -6.21
N GLU A 611 -35.87 -9.28 -6.32
CA GLU A 611 -37.07 -9.20 -5.47
C GLU A 611 -36.68 -9.34 -3.98
N GLY A 612 -37.28 -8.49 -3.13
CA GLY A 612 -37.02 -8.45 -1.68
C GLY A 612 -35.96 -7.45 -1.23
N ALA A 613 -35.02 -7.07 -2.10
CA ALA A 613 -34.03 -6.05 -1.79
C ALA A 613 -34.65 -4.65 -1.75
N GLN A 614 -34.18 -3.79 -0.86
CA GLN A 614 -34.57 -2.38 -0.81
C GLN A 614 -33.49 -1.52 -1.47
N ILE A 615 -33.85 -0.84 -2.54
CA ILE A 615 -32.96 0.14 -3.17
C ILE A 615 -32.97 1.40 -2.33
N LEU A 616 -31.81 1.84 -1.86
CA LEU A 616 -31.68 3.11 -1.14
C LEU A 616 -31.42 4.26 -2.13
N VAL A 617 -30.59 4.02 -3.15
CA VAL A 617 -30.29 4.97 -4.22
C VAL A 617 -30.10 4.24 -5.55
N GLN A 618 -30.72 4.74 -6.61
CA GLN A 618 -30.43 4.37 -7.99
C GLN A 618 -30.27 5.63 -8.86
N LYS A 619 -29.52 5.50 -9.95
CA LYS A 619 -29.37 6.54 -10.98
C LYS A 619 -29.64 5.91 -12.34
N ASP A 620 -30.59 6.45 -13.10
CA ASP A 620 -30.93 5.96 -14.44
C ASP A 620 -31.21 4.45 -14.53
N LYS A 621 -31.89 3.88 -13.52
CA LYS A 621 -32.13 2.44 -13.35
C LYS A 621 -30.85 1.61 -13.21
N GLU A 622 -29.85 2.18 -12.56
CA GLU A 622 -28.66 1.50 -12.09
C GLU A 622 -28.58 1.66 -10.57
N VAL A 623 -28.69 0.55 -9.85
CA VAL A 623 -28.63 0.55 -8.38
C VAL A 623 -27.25 1.03 -7.94
N GLN A 624 -27.22 2.10 -7.14
CA GLN A 624 -26.00 2.63 -6.55
C GLN A 624 -25.84 2.18 -5.10
N MET A 625 -26.96 1.97 -4.40
CA MET A 625 -26.97 1.45 -3.05
C MET A 625 -28.25 0.65 -2.80
N ALA A 626 -28.11 -0.53 -2.22
CA ALA A 626 -29.24 -1.37 -1.84
C ALA A 626 -28.92 -2.16 -0.57
N VAL A 627 -29.97 -2.63 0.09
CA VAL A 627 -29.86 -3.49 1.26
C VAL A 627 -30.77 -4.71 1.12
N ASN A 628 -30.39 -5.80 1.77
CA ASN A 628 -31.18 -7.02 1.79
C ASN A 628 -30.98 -7.77 3.13
N GLU A 629 -32.00 -8.54 3.52
CA GLU A 629 -31.93 -9.44 4.68
C GLU A 629 -31.81 -10.89 4.20
N PHE A 630 -30.99 -11.69 4.87
CA PHE A 630 -30.81 -13.11 4.56
C PHE A 630 -30.60 -13.92 5.84
N GLY A 631 -31.61 -14.71 6.22
CA GLY A 631 -31.59 -15.40 7.51
C GLY A 631 -31.68 -14.40 8.65
N ALA A 632 -30.72 -14.45 9.58
CA ALA A 632 -30.58 -13.52 10.69
C ALA A 632 -29.62 -12.36 10.40
N GLY A 633 -28.98 -12.31 9.23
CA GLY A 633 -28.02 -11.25 8.87
C GLY A 633 -28.52 -10.33 7.79
N ARG A 634 -27.67 -9.33 7.49
CA ARG A 634 -27.96 -8.22 6.60
C ARG A 634 -26.82 -7.93 5.66
N THR A 635 -27.17 -7.53 4.45
CA THR A 635 -26.21 -7.17 3.42
C THR A 635 -26.43 -5.76 2.92
N VAL A 636 -25.34 -5.05 2.63
CA VAL A 636 -25.35 -3.73 1.98
C VAL A 636 -24.56 -3.82 0.69
N TYR A 637 -25.15 -3.37 -0.41
CA TYR A 637 -24.47 -3.13 -1.67
C TYR A 637 -24.20 -1.64 -1.84
N ILE A 638 -22.99 -1.29 -2.29
CA ILE A 638 -22.58 0.08 -2.62
C ILE A 638 -21.81 0.03 -3.95
N SER A 639 -22.15 0.86 -4.92
CA SER A 639 -21.50 0.81 -6.24
C SER A 639 -20.08 1.38 -6.25
N GLY A 640 -19.78 2.31 -5.36
CA GLY A 640 -18.44 2.88 -5.12
C GLY A 640 -18.46 3.84 -3.93
N LEU A 641 -17.34 4.03 -3.25
CA LEU A 641 -17.28 4.84 -2.03
C LEU A 641 -15.95 5.61 -1.96
N PRO A 642 -15.83 6.74 -2.69
CA PRO A 642 -14.71 7.65 -2.51
C PRO A 642 -14.68 8.21 -1.08
N TYR A 643 -13.49 8.49 -0.57
CA TYR A 643 -13.36 9.02 0.79
C TYR A 643 -13.81 10.47 0.85
N THR A 644 -14.84 10.70 1.68
CA THR A 644 -15.26 12.00 2.20
C THR A 644 -15.76 11.78 3.63
N PHE A 645 -15.90 12.83 4.44
CA PHE A 645 -16.48 12.69 5.79
C PHE A 645 -17.90 12.13 5.75
N GLU A 646 -18.70 12.56 4.78
CA GLU A 646 -20.08 12.10 4.57
C GLU A 646 -20.12 10.62 4.15
N ASN A 647 -19.28 10.19 3.20
CA ASN A 647 -19.18 8.78 2.81
C ASN A 647 -18.59 7.90 3.93
N SER A 648 -17.68 8.44 4.73
CA SER A 648 -17.18 7.75 5.92
C SER A 648 -18.29 7.53 6.94
N ARG A 649 -19.18 8.51 7.16
CA ARG A 649 -20.38 8.37 7.99
C ARG A 649 -21.37 7.38 7.42
N MET A 650 -21.59 7.39 6.10
CA MET A 650 -22.46 6.42 5.43
C MET A 650 -21.92 4.99 5.58
N LEU A 651 -20.61 4.76 5.42
CA LEU A 651 -19.98 3.45 5.65
C LEU A 651 -20.12 3.03 7.12
N TYR A 652 -19.89 3.94 8.06
CA TYR A 652 -20.08 3.68 9.48
C TYR A 652 -21.50 3.19 9.79
N ARG A 653 -22.52 3.89 9.28
CA ARG A 653 -23.92 3.49 9.45
C ARG A 653 -24.25 2.19 8.71
N SER A 654 -23.64 1.94 7.55
CA SER A 654 -23.78 0.68 6.81
C SER A 654 -23.28 -0.50 7.63
N ILE A 655 -22.13 -0.34 8.29
CA ILE A 655 -21.54 -1.35 9.18
C ILE A 655 -22.48 -1.64 10.35
N LEU A 656 -22.92 -0.61 11.08
CA LEU A 656 -23.85 -0.82 12.22
C LEU A 656 -25.15 -1.47 11.79
N TRP A 657 -25.76 -1.01 10.70
CA TRP A 657 -27.01 -1.57 10.20
C TRP A 657 -26.86 -3.04 9.78
N SER A 658 -25.78 -3.37 9.07
CA SER A 658 -25.49 -4.74 8.64
C SER A 658 -25.23 -5.70 9.81
N ALA A 659 -24.78 -5.16 10.94
CA ALA A 659 -24.51 -5.90 12.17
C ALA A 659 -25.66 -5.85 13.20
N HIS A 660 -26.85 -5.35 12.81
CA HIS A 660 -28.01 -5.15 13.71
C HIS A 660 -27.68 -4.33 14.97
N ASP A 661 -26.87 -3.28 14.82
CA ASP A 661 -26.31 -2.50 15.93
C ASP A 661 -26.69 -1.01 15.88
N GLU A 662 -27.80 -0.67 15.24
CA GLU A 662 -28.28 0.71 15.07
C GLU A 662 -28.44 1.44 16.42
N ASP A 663 -28.87 0.72 17.47
CA ASP A 663 -29.07 1.26 18.82
C ASP A 663 -27.78 1.76 19.49
N ASN A 664 -26.61 1.32 19.01
CA ASN A 664 -25.30 1.73 19.52
C ASN A 664 -24.70 2.95 18.81
N LEU A 665 -25.40 3.53 17.83
CA LEU A 665 -24.95 4.71 17.08
C LEU A 665 -24.47 5.84 18.00
N HIS A 666 -25.22 6.15 19.06
CA HIS A 666 -24.95 7.28 19.95
C HIS A 666 -23.99 6.93 21.12
N ARG A 667 -22.95 6.13 20.86
CA ARG A 667 -21.89 5.84 21.82
C ARG A 667 -20.55 6.30 21.28
N TRP A 668 -19.94 7.29 21.95
CA TRP A 668 -18.72 7.94 21.48
C TRP A 668 -18.88 8.44 20.04
N PHE A 669 -19.90 9.29 19.84
CA PHE A 669 -20.39 9.70 18.53
C PHE A 669 -20.61 11.21 18.47
N SER A 670 -20.61 11.76 17.26
CA SER A 670 -20.90 13.17 16.99
C SER A 670 -22.01 13.27 15.96
N SER A 671 -22.99 14.15 16.18
CA SER A 671 -24.07 14.40 15.21
C SER A 671 -23.56 15.00 13.89
N ASN A 672 -22.37 15.59 13.86
CA ASN A 672 -21.77 16.21 12.68
C ASN A 672 -20.70 15.28 12.08
N PHE A 673 -20.83 14.86 10.82
CA PHE A 673 -19.85 13.97 10.18
C PHE A 673 -18.45 14.57 10.00
N ASN A 674 -18.32 15.90 10.10
CA ASN A 674 -17.02 16.58 10.09
C ASN A 674 -16.28 16.49 11.44
N VAL A 675 -16.96 16.05 12.50
CA VAL A 675 -16.42 15.93 13.85
C VAL A 675 -16.43 14.45 14.26
N GLU A 676 -15.33 14.00 14.87
CA GLU A 676 -15.20 12.64 15.35
C GLU A 676 -14.93 12.58 16.86
N VAL A 677 -15.40 11.51 17.48
CA VAL A 677 -15.14 11.21 18.88
C VAL A 677 -14.25 9.96 18.95
N HIS A 678 -13.19 10.07 19.74
CA HIS A 678 -12.21 9.00 19.93
C HIS A 678 -12.07 8.74 21.43
N ALA A 679 -12.42 7.54 21.88
CA ALA A 679 -12.44 7.20 23.31
C ALA A 679 -11.40 6.14 23.65
N TYR A 680 -10.75 6.30 24.79
CA TYR A 680 -9.76 5.40 25.37
C TYR A 680 -10.22 5.00 26.77
N VAL A 681 -11.24 4.14 26.82
CA VAL A 681 -11.96 3.80 28.06
C VAL A 681 -11.01 3.31 29.16
N LYS A 682 -9.98 2.53 28.80
CA LYS A 682 -8.97 2.04 29.75
C LYS A 682 -8.15 3.17 30.39
N ASN A 683 -7.96 4.29 29.68
CA ASN A 683 -7.23 5.45 30.15
C ASN A 683 -8.14 6.52 30.77
N GLY A 684 -9.46 6.29 30.81
CA GLY A 684 -10.42 7.26 31.35
C GLY A 684 -10.51 8.55 30.53
N LYS A 685 -10.19 8.52 29.23
CA LYS A 685 -10.14 9.72 28.38
C LYS A 685 -10.88 9.56 27.08
N TYR A 686 -11.36 10.67 26.53
CA TYR A 686 -11.80 10.76 25.15
C TYR A 686 -11.49 12.13 24.57
N CYS A 687 -11.44 12.24 23.25
CA CYS A 687 -11.35 13.53 22.57
C CYS A 687 -12.44 13.70 21.52
N VAL A 688 -12.72 14.95 21.23
CA VAL A 688 -13.59 15.40 20.14
C VAL A 688 -12.74 16.21 19.18
N VAL A 689 -12.81 15.90 17.89
CA VAL A 689 -11.87 16.40 16.88
C VAL A 689 -12.64 16.97 15.70
N ASN A 690 -12.43 18.25 15.40
CA ASN A 690 -12.90 18.87 14.16
C ASN A 690 -11.93 18.54 13.02
N ASN A 691 -12.37 17.77 12.03
CA ASN A 691 -11.54 17.35 10.90
C ASN A 691 -11.53 18.35 9.74
N THR A 692 -12.04 19.57 9.94
CA THR A 692 -12.09 20.62 8.93
C THR A 692 -11.33 21.86 9.37
N TYR A 693 -10.89 22.68 8.42
CA TYR A 693 -10.30 23.99 8.68
C TYR A 693 -11.35 25.12 8.80
N GLU A 694 -12.59 24.75 9.16
CA GLU A 694 -13.70 25.68 9.39
C GLU A 694 -14.31 25.39 10.79
N PRO A 695 -14.88 26.37 11.48
CA PRO A 695 -15.60 26.13 12.73
C PRO A 695 -16.75 25.13 12.53
N GLN A 696 -16.95 24.26 13.52
CA GLN A 696 -18.00 23.24 13.49
C GLN A 696 -18.84 23.28 14.77
N HIS A 697 -20.12 22.96 14.63
CA HIS A 697 -21.03 22.73 15.73
C HIS A 697 -21.46 21.27 15.76
N THR A 698 -21.54 20.67 16.94
CA THR A 698 -22.05 19.30 17.08
C THR A 698 -22.59 18.97 18.47
N THR A 699 -23.50 18.01 18.50
CA THR A 699 -23.89 17.27 19.70
C THR A 699 -22.94 16.07 19.87
N VAL A 700 -22.19 16.06 20.98
CA VAL A 700 -21.27 14.97 21.34
C VAL A 700 -21.98 13.97 22.25
N TYR A 701 -21.96 12.70 21.89
CA TYR A 701 -22.50 11.59 22.67
C TYR A 701 -21.39 10.80 23.35
N LYS A 702 -21.52 10.59 24.67
CA LYS A 702 -20.57 9.82 25.50
C LYS A 702 -20.92 8.33 25.49
N GLY A 703 -20.06 7.52 26.10
CA GLY A 703 -20.25 6.06 26.19
C GLY A 703 -21.50 5.61 26.96
N ASP A 704 -22.02 6.44 27.86
CA ASP A 704 -23.25 6.19 28.63
C ASP A 704 -24.53 6.67 27.92
N GLY A 705 -24.41 7.22 26.71
CA GLY A 705 -25.50 7.78 25.92
C GLY A 705 -25.90 9.22 26.29
N THR A 706 -25.30 9.82 27.33
CA THR A 706 -25.50 11.24 27.62
C THR A 706 -24.82 12.10 26.56
N SER A 707 -25.32 13.32 26.34
CA SER A 707 -24.80 14.22 25.32
C SER A 707 -24.72 15.68 25.77
N PHE A 708 -23.94 16.48 25.02
CA PHE A 708 -23.82 17.92 25.19
C PHE A 708 -23.49 18.60 23.86
N GLU A 709 -23.87 19.87 23.72
CA GLU A 709 -23.52 20.68 22.56
C GLU A 709 -22.09 21.22 22.67
N LEU A 710 -21.41 21.28 21.53
CA LEU A 710 -20.02 21.73 21.44
C LEU A 710 -19.79 22.56 20.17
N ASP A 711 -19.35 23.79 20.36
CA ASP A 711 -18.71 24.59 19.32
C ASP A 711 -17.21 24.32 19.31
N MET A 712 -16.67 24.13 18.10
CA MET A 712 -15.25 23.87 17.87
C MET A 712 -14.68 24.82 16.84
N ASP A 713 -13.50 25.35 17.14
CA ASP A 713 -12.73 26.14 16.19
C ASP A 713 -12.19 25.26 15.05
N ALA A 714 -11.72 25.91 13.98
CA ALA A 714 -11.09 25.24 12.85
C ALA A 714 -9.97 24.30 13.32
N ASN A 715 -10.05 23.04 12.90
CA ASN A 715 -9.09 21.96 13.18
C ASN A 715 -8.87 21.65 14.67
N GLU A 716 -9.72 22.16 15.57
CA GLU A 716 -9.55 22.02 17.02
C GLU A 716 -9.71 20.56 17.49
N ILE A 717 -8.97 20.20 18.53
CA ILE A 717 -9.14 18.98 19.32
C ILE A 717 -9.37 19.34 20.79
N LYS A 718 -10.38 18.73 21.42
CA LYS A 718 -10.68 18.90 22.85
C LYS A 718 -10.62 17.55 23.56
N TRP A 719 -9.81 17.47 24.61
CA TRP A 719 -9.70 16.29 25.48
C TRP A 719 -10.59 16.40 26.72
N TYR A 720 -11.15 15.27 27.13
CA TYR A 720 -12.04 15.13 28.27
C TYR A 720 -11.68 13.86 29.06
N GLU A 721 -12.01 13.87 30.35
CA GLU A 721 -11.96 12.70 31.23
C GLU A 721 -13.35 12.01 31.24
N ILE A 722 -13.38 10.68 31.41
CA ILE A 722 -14.58 9.82 31.41
C ILE A 722 -15.20 9.75 32.80
#